data_AF-A0A1F7WIQ5-F1
#
_entry.id   AF-A0A1F7WIQ5-F1
#
_cell.length_a   1.000
_cell.length_b   1.000
_cell.length_c   1.000
_cell.angle_alpha   90.00
_cell.angle_beta   90.00
_cell.angle_gamma   90.00
#
_symmetry.space_group_name_H-M   'P 1'
#
loop_
_entity.id
_entity.type
_entity.pdbx_description
1 polymer ?
#
loop_
_entity_poly.entity_id
_entity_poly.type
_entity_poly.pdbx_seq_one_letter_code
_entity_poly.pdbx_strand_id
1 'polypeptide(L)'
;MKTLLKTIQYFYILLRSKLAKEHPRFKTYPADEIEKRERKNRFKSAISTVLGTLYYKYNSLKERDRIWTFKAEKEIQRHGILLELLKHAKTLIFYLGISLIISLLVDWLFSLSLPLLRANGFLVHYFSLPSLDFMGLGLEIFVGAISAVLGLIFALYTIGFQLATDRYSEKVTDFINQESVSNYFFGLLIFTDLFSLITLLRLHFFSLAPVISFLIAGILVMVSLLGILIFKSHYTNTLKPINLFQSLWRLCLEQLDIATNISNYKYKSWSLVIHARDNSNRYLNIFGNLYRDLIRAGNWNDAIFAPLILGELLRDYSDVKKFVNQERGWWFFQNYEKVKADDMVMFTLKANYELQGRGPLHIPKSAKDWYENKIYEYLDEMLDDSDSDNTNKLIPNISSAYARILVGDYKKQIDAPPKLIPGAIHNQEFDMFDKGFERFLNLWKKVDFSKETIAAEFTNNYFAIAIGILEEWSIERVSEIAHTFYEGNQLNRSQDFSLLKELPAFSRATLIDYWQRLEVEQEVEGLIMTPSDKLINETENVLKEKRQEIITKYLTKLFDNCDEIILHLFKGGQLELAGQFIKMQCEWISRLLYIKENALAEKFAPRLLKKAAYILYLPKATILDLELLEQAEKGYFVSLIERKKGLFESYSKISIIVMLMLRDKEDNQDNLVNLLRLPVLWGTLAFLVSELDQNPYYISTFIKQLEKTYREGWMAQIIETAADLNLTKNIYRETTRYHSWYRTVLNEMAHTLRKTPIREVGELGFQEGYDHPSKFIQKLGTWELMAEEICMEEFVEWVKKREEIKKLVSILVQVGGQKDE
;
A
#
# COMPACT_ATOMS: atom_id res chain seq x y z
N MET A 1 30.49 27.92 -34.39
CA MET A 1 30.17 26.56 -34.90
C MET A 1 28.96 25.92 -34.18
N LYS A 2 28.91 25.83 -32.84
CA LYS A 2 27.72 25.36 -32.09
C LYS A 2 26.44 26.18 -32.34
N THR A 3 26.57 27.49 -32.52
CA THR A 3 25.47 28.40 -32.90
C THR A 3 24.95 28.09 -34.30
N LEU A 4 25.84 27.92 -35.29
CA LEU A 4 25.48 27.56 -36.66
C LEU A 4 24.72 26.22 -36.73
N LEU A 5 25.13 25.23 -35.93
CA LEU A 5 24.48 23.92 -35.85
C LEU A 5 23.06 24.01 -35.27
N LYS A 6 22.85 24.86 -34.25
CA LYS A 6 21.53 25.15 -33.67
C LYS A 6 20.63 25.89 -34.66
N THR A 7 21.17 26.84 -35.43
CA THR A 7 20.39 27.56 -36.45
C THR A 7 19.96 26.63 -37.58
N ILE A 8 20.82 25.70 -38.02
CA ILE A 8 20.50 24.68 -39.03
C ILE A 8 19.44 23.70 -38.49
N GLN A 9 19.54 23.28 -37.21
CA GLN A 9 18.52 22.44 -36.57
C GLN A 9 17.16 23.14 -36.48
N TYR A 10 17.15 24.42 -36.13
CA TYR A 10 15.93 25.22 -36.03
C TYR A 10 15.29 25.44 -37.41
N PHE A 11 16.11 25.70 -38.44
CA PHE A 11 15.66 25.84 -39.82
C PHE A 11 15.08 24.52 -40.36
N TYR A 12 15.68 23.38 -40.01
CA TYR A 12 15.20 22.05 -40.40
C TYR A 12 13.88 21.67 -39.71
N ILE A 13 13.69 22.04 -38.44
CA ILE A 13 12.42 21.84 -37.70
C ILE A 13 11.31 22.72 -38.29
N LEU A 14 11.61 23.98 -38.64
CA LEU A 14 10.68 24.89 -39.35
C LEU A 14 10.32 24.38 -40.75
N LEU A 15 11.27 23.80 -41.49
CA LEU A 15 10.99 23.21 -42.80
C LEU A 15 10.08 21.97 -42.66
N ARG A 16 10.32 21.14 -41.63
CA ARG A 16 9.52 19.94 -41.35
C ARG A 16 8.09 20.28 -40.90
N SER A 17 7.90 21.33 -40.12
CA SER A 17 6.56 21.77 -39.69
C SER A 17 5.76 22.40 -40.82
N LYS A 18 6.41 23.05 -41.79
CA LYS A 18 5.77 23.58 -43.00
C LYS A 18 5.38 22.46 -43.99
N LEU A 19 6.26 21.46 -44.19
CA LEU A 19 5.99 20.31 -45.06
C LEU A 19 4.95 19.33 -44.49
N ALA A 20 4.86 19.20 -43.16
CA ALA A 20 3.85 18.36 -42.51
C ALA A 20 2.44 18.96 -42.57
N LYS A 21 2.30 20.28 -42.80
CA LYS A 21 1.01 20.96 -42.95
C LYS A 21 0.39 20.84 -44.36
N GLU A 22 1.12 20.29 -45.34
CA GLU A 22 0.65 20.23 -46.75
C GLU A 22 0.24 18.83 -47.24
N HIS A 23 0.13 17.82 -46.38
CA HIS A 23 -0.35 16.49 -46.77
C HIS A 23 -1.69 16.13 -46.12
N PRO A 24 -2.82 16.23 -46.85
CA PRO A 24 -4.04 15.52 -46.48
C PRO A 24 -3.89 14.01 -46.76
N ARG A 25 -4.68 13.25 -45.99
CA ARG A 25 -4.79 11.79 -45.90
C ARG A 25 -4.60 11.05 -47.23
N PHE A 26 -3.92 9.91 -47.15
CA PHE A 26 -3.70 8.93 -48.21
C PHE A 26 -5.00 8.63 -48.99
N LYS A 27 -5.04 9.02 -50.27
CA LYS A 27 -5.90 8.43 -51.29
C LYS A 27 -5.00 7.69 -52.27
N THR A 28 -5.36 6.44 -52.57
CA THR A 28 -4.73 5.61 -53.60
C THR A 28 -5.02 6.21 -54.99
N TYR A 29 -3.97 6.52 -55.75
CA TYR A 29 -4.07 7.03 -57.13
C TYR A 29 -3.71 5.94 -58.14
N PRO A 30 -4.25 5.98 -59.38
CA PRO A 30 -3.95 4.99 -60.42
C PRO A 30 -2.52 5.12 -60.94
N ALA A 31 -1.96 4.01 -61.44
CA ALA A 31 -0.56 3.85 -61.82
C ALA A 31 -0.04 4.85 -62.88
N ASP A 32 -0.91 5.42 -63.71
CA ASP A 32 -0.52 6.26 -64.84
C ASP A 32 -0.07 7.68 -64.44
N GLU A 33 -0.37 8.14 -63.23
CA GLU A 33 0.12 9.44 -62.70
C GLU A 33 1.49 9.33 -62.00
N ILE A 34 1.93 8.12 -61.63
CA ILE A 34 3.21 7.89 -60.94
C ILE A 34 4.37 8.11 -61.92
N GLU A 35 4.23 7.65 -63.16
CA GLU A 35 5.30 7.71 -64.16
C GLU A 35 5.65 9.15 -64.60
N LYS A 36 4.66 10.07 -64.58
CA LYS A 36 4.89 11.50 -64.84
C LYS A 36 5.47 12.25 -63.64
N ARG A 37 5.27 11.79 -62.41
CA ARG A 37 5.88 12.40 -61.20
C ARG A 37 7.31 11.89 -60.95
N GLU A 38 7.65 10.69 -61.37
CA GLU A 38 8.99 10.11 -61.14
C GLU A 38 10.11 10.83 -61.90
N ARG A 39 9.86 11.40 -63.09
CA ARG A 39 10.87 12.22 -63.79
C ARG A 39 11.19 13.54 -63.10
N LYS A 40 10.26 14.13 -62.32
CA LYS A 40 10.48 15.40 -61.61
C LYS A 40 11.05 15.23 -60.20
N ASN A 41 11.16 14.00 -59.69
CA ASN A 41 11.60 13.72 -58.31
C ASN A 41 12.90 12.91 -58.18
N ARG A 42 13.66 12.70 -59.28
CA ARG A 42 14.97 12.01 -59.20
C ARG A 42 15.97 12.73 -58.30
N PHE A 43 15.96 14.06 -58.28
CA PHE A 43 16.82 14.86 -57.41
C PHE A 43 16.42 14.75 -55.93
N LYS A 44 15.11 14.74 -55.64
CA LYS A 44 14.57 14.60 -54.28
C LYS A 44 14.79 13.18 -53.74
N SER A 45 14.66 12.17 -54.60
CA SER A 45 15.00 10.78 -54.33
C SER A 45 16.50 10.63 -54.05
N ALA A 46 17.37 11.13 -54.93
CA ALA A 46 18.82 11.09 -54.73
C ALA A 46 19.27 11.80 -53.44
N ILE A 47 18.70 12.97 -53.13
CA ILE A 47 18.97 13.66 -51.86
C ILE A 47 18.47 12.83 -50.67
N SER A 48 17.29 12.22 -50.76
CA SER A 48 16.76 11.35 -49.69
C SER A 48 17.61 10.10 -49.48
N THR A 49 18.15 9.51 -50.55
CA THR A 49 19.05 8.36 -50.48
C THR A 49 20.39 8.77 -49.89
N VAL A 50 20.98 9.88 -50.33
CA VAL A 50 22.25 10.41 -49.79
C VAL A 50 22.09 10.78 -48.32
N LEU A 51 21.05 11.52 -47.95
CA LEU A 51 20.75 11.86 -46.55
C LEU A 51 20.42 10.61 -45.73
N GLY A 52 19.75 9.61 -46.31
CA GLY A 52 19.48 8.31 -45.69
C GLY A 52 20.77 7.52 -45.43
N THR A 53 21.70 7.47 -46.39
CA THR A 53 23.02 6.85 -46.20
C THR A 53 23.90 7.62 -45.23
N LEU A 54 23.85 8.95 -45.22
CA LEU A 54 24.58 9.77 -44.25
C LEU A 54 24.00 9.61 -42.84
N TYR A 55 22.67 9.54 -42.73
CA TYR A 55 21.98 9.25 -41.47
C TYR A 55 22.28 7.84 -40.98
N TYR A 56 22.27 6.84 -41.87
CA TYR A 56 22.66 5.47 -41.55
C TYR A 56 24.13 5.39 -41.14
N LYS A 57 25.05 6.07 -41.85
CA LYS A 57 26.47 6.16 -41.45
C LYS A 57 26.64 6.84 -40.11
N TYR A 58 25.94 7.94 -39.86
CA TYR A 58 25.96 8.65 -38.59
C TYR A 58 25.40 7.80 -37.45
N ASN A 59 24.26 7.13 -37.65
CA ASN A 59 23.72 6.19 -36.65
C ASN A 59 24.65 4.99 -36.48
N SER A 60 25.24 4.43 -37.54
CA SER A 60 26.19 3.32 -37.43
C SER A 60 27.47 3.72 -36.69
N LEU A 61 27.94 4.96 -36.86
CA LEU A 61 29.06 5.53 -36.12
C LEU A 61 28.68 5.79 -34.66
N LYS A 62 27.47 6.31 -34.41
CA LYS A 62 26.93 6.47 -33.06
C LYS A 62 26.70 5.14 -32.35
N GLU A 63 26.29 4.10 -33.08
CA GLU A 63 26.14 2.72 -32.61
C GLU A 63 27.52 2.09 -32.39
N ARG A 64 28.50 2.35 -33.27
CA ARG A 64 29.90 1.93 -33.08
C ARG A 64 30.52 2.61 -31.88
N ASP A 65 30.29 3.91 -31.69
CA ASP A 65 30.72 4.67 -30.51
C ASP A 65 30.00 4.18 -29.26
N ARG A 66 28.73 3.76 -29.37
CA ARG A 66 27.99 3.08 -28.28
C ARG A 66 28.55 1.70 -27.96
N ILE A 67 28.85 0.88 -28.96
CA ILE A 67 29.44 -0.46 -28.79
C ILE A 67 30.89 -0.33 -28.31
N TRP A 68 31.61 0.70 -28.75
CA TRP A 68 32.95 1.02 -28.30
C TRP A 68 32.91 1.60 -26.89
N THR A 69 31.94 2.44 -26.52
CA THR A 69 31.74 2.88 -25.13
C THR A 69 31.26 1.76 -24.22
N PHE A 70 30.50 0.78 -24.72
CA PHE A 70 30.07 -0.41 -23.98
C PHE A 70 31.19 -1.45 -23.82
N LYS A 71 32.03 -1.65 -24.86
CA LYS A 71 33.26 -2.46 -24.79
C LYS A 71 34.34 -1.77 -23.95
N ALA A 72 34.46 -0.45 -24.09
CA ALA A 72 35.26 0.38 -23.22
C ALA A 72 34.70 0.28 -21.80
N GLU A 73 33.40 0.32 -21.53
CA GLU A 73 32.84 0.07 -20.18
C GLU A 73 33.30 -1.25 -19.59
N LYS A 74 33.37 -2.32 -20.41
CA LYS A 74 33.92 -3.63 -20.01
C LYS A 74 35.45 -3.64 -19.81
N GLU A 75 36.22 -2.86 -20.57
CA GLU A 75 37.67 -2.70 -20.39
C GLU A 75 38.04 -1.67 -19.30
N ILE A 76 37.18 -0.69 -19.09
CA ILE A 76 37.14 0.30 -18.01
C ILE A 76 36.80 -0.42 -16.73
N GLN A 77 35.94 -1.43 -16.71
CA GLN A 77 35.79 -2.30 -15.53
C GLN A 77 37.09 -3.05 -15.17
N ARG A 78 37.93 -3.40 -16.16
CA ARG A 78 39.25 -4.02 -15.91
C ARG A 78 40.32 -3.05 -15.43
N HIS A 79 40.19 -1.75 -15.71
CA HIS A 79 41.14 -0.70 -15.30
C HIS A 79 40.44 0.41 -14.49
N GLY A 80 39.32 0.08 -13.83
CA GLY A 80 38.37 1.06 -13.31
C GLY A 80 38.99 1.94 -12.25
N ILE A 81 39.81 1.32 -11.40
CA ILE A 81 40.57 1.99 -10.36
C ILE A 81 41.53 3.03 -10.98
N LEU A 82 42.25 2.70 -12.04
CA LEU A 82 43.21 3.62 -12.66
C LEU A 82 42.52 4.80 -13.35
N LEU A 83 41.37 4.56 -13.99
CA LEU A 83 40.58 5.62 -14.65
C LEU A 83 39.82 6.50 -13.66
N GLU A 84 39.26 5.94 -12.59
CA GLU A 84 38.66 6.70 -11.49
C GLU A 84 39.73 7.52 -10.76
N LEU A 85 40.90 6.95 -10.51
CA LEU A 85 42.05 7.66 -9.95
C LEU A 85 42.49 8.81 -10.86
N LEU A 86 42.61 8.59 -12.17
CA LEU A 86 42.93 9.66 -13.13
C LEU A 86 41.84 10.73 -13.21
N LYS A 87 40.56 10.35 -13.15
CA LYS A 87 39.43 11.28 -13.18
C LYS A 87 39.40 12.13 -11.91
N HIS A 88 39.55 11.53 -10.74
CA HIS A 88 39.62 12.24 -9.46
C HIS A 88 40.88 13.10 -9.36
N ALA A 89 42.04 12.58 -9.76
CA ALA A 89 43.27 13.36 -9.82
C ALA A 89 43.13 14.56 -10.76
N LYS A 90 42.57 14.39 -11.96
CA LYS A 90 42.35 15.50 -12.90
C LYS A 90 41.42 16.56 -12.33
N THR A 91 40.30 16.15 -11.72
CA THR A 91 39.36 17.09 -11.10
C THR A 91 40.00 17.83 -9.93
N LEU A 92 40.72 17.12 -9.06
CA LEU A 92 41.42 17.70 -7.91
C LEU A 92 42.51 18.67 -8.36
N ILE A 93 43.38 18.27 -9.29
CA ILE A 93 44.43 19.14 -9.88
C ILE A 93 43.82 20.37 -10.54
N PHE A 94 42.68 20.23 -11.24
CA PHE A 94 41.99 21.35 -11.87
C PHE A 94 41.48 22.37 -10.84
N TYR A 95 40.78 21.90 -9.79
CA TYR A 95 40.32 22.79 -8.71
C TYR A 95 41.46 23.40 -7.92
N LEU A 96 42.54 22.64 -7.71
CA LEU A 96 43.74 23.13 -7.03
C LEU A 96 44.41 24.22 -7.86
N GLY A 97 44.55 24.01 -9.17
CA GLY A 97 45.05 25.02 -10.11
C GLY A 97 44.21 26.29 -10.12
N ILE A 98 42.87 26.18 -10.16
CA ILE A 98 41.98 27.33 -10.09
C ILE A 98 42.11 28.05 -8.74
N SER A 99 42.05 27.31 -7.64
CA SER A 99 42.13 27.87 -6.29
C SER A 99 43.46 28.59 -6.06
N LEU A 100 44.55 28.03 -6.60
CA LEU A 100 45.88 28.61 -6.57
C LEU A 100 45.99 29.87 -7.43
N ILE A 101 45.42 29.88 -8.64
CA ILE A 101 45.39 31.09 -9.48
C ILE A 101 44.60 32.19 -8.80
N ILE A 102 43.44 31.87 -8.22
CA ILE A 102 42.60 32.82 -7.51
C ILE A 102 43.34 33.34 -6.26
N SER A 103 43.94 32.45 -5.46
CA SER A 103 44.64 32.85 -4.24
C SER A 103 45.89 33.67 -4.55
N LEU A 104 46.63 33.34 -5.62
CA LEU A 104 47.75 34.15 -6.12
C LEU A 104 47.30 35.54 -6.55
N LEU A 105 46.22 35.63 -7.33
CA LEU A 105 45.70 36.90 -7.83
C LEU A 105 45.20 37.77 -6.66
N VAL A 106 44.54 37.15 -5.68
CA VAL A 106 44.04 37.82 -4.48
C VAL A 106 45.19 38.25 -3.55
N ASP A 107 46.20 37.41 -3.32
CA ASP A 107 47.39 37.79 -2.55
C ASP A 107 48.16 38.92 -3.23
N TRP A 108 48.25 38.90 -4.57
CA TRP A 108 48.88 39.96 -5.34
C TRP A 108 48.11 41.28 -5.24
N LEU A 109 46.79 41.26 -5.42
CA LEU A 109 45.93 42.43 -5.21
C LEU A 109 46.02 42.95 -3.77
N PHE A 110 46.07 42.05 -2.79
CA PHE A 110 46.22 42.41 -1.39
C PHE A 110 47.58 43.08 -1.14
N SER A 111 48.66 42.56 -1.71
CA SER A 111 50.00 43.15 -1.60
C SER A 111 50.09 44.55 -2.22
N LEU A 112 49.33 44.82 -3.30
CA LEU A 112 49.19 46.14 -3.93
C LEU A 112 48.34 47.11 -3.10
N SER A 113 47.34 46.60 -2.40
CA SER A 113 46.44 47.39 -1.53
C SER A 113 47.01 47.65 -0.14
N LEU A 114 47.99 46.84 0.31
CA LEU A 114 48.61 46.92 1.63
C LEU A 114 49.24 48.29 1.96
N PRO A 115 49.94 48.97 1.02
CA PRO A 115 50.46 50.33 1.24
C PRO A 115 49.34 51.36 1.44
N LEU A 116 48.23 51.23 0.69
CA LEU A 116 47.05 52.08 0.82
C LEU A 116 46.31 51.86 2.15
N LEU A 117 46.19 50.60 2.58
CA LEU A 117 45.55 50.22 3.85
C LEU A 117 46.40 50.65 5.07
N ARG A 118 47.74 50.62 4.95
CA ARG A 118 48.65 51.18 5.97
C ARG A 118 48.56 52.70 6.07
N ALA A 119 48.35 53.40 4.95
CA ALA A 119 48.19 54.86 4.93
C ALA A 119 46.90 55.34 5.64
N ASN A 120 45.84 54.51 5.65
CA ASN A 120 44.55 54.85 6.26
C ASN A 120 44.45 54.53 7.78
N GLY A 121 45.52 54.06 8.43
CA GLY A 121 45.70 53.98 9.90
C GLY A 121 44.77 53.05 10.70
N PHE A 122 43.56 52.76 10.22
CA PHE A 122 42.51 52.09 11.00
C PHE A 122 42.74 50.59 11.19
N LEU A 123 43.30 49.90 10.18
CA LEU A 123 43.55 48.45 10.25
C LEU A 123 44.87 48.08 10.95
N VAL A 124 45.86 48.97 10.93
CA VAL A 124 47.18 48.74 11.54
C VAL A 124 47.12 48.76 13.07
N HIS A 125 46.11 49.42 13.65
CA HIS A 125 45.94 49.52 15.11
C HIS A 125 45.30 48.28 15.75
N TYR A 126 44.52 47.49 14.98
CA TYR A 126 43.74 46.37 15.52
C TYR A 126 44.21 44.99 15.05
N PHE A 127 44.90 44.88 13.90
CA PHE A 127 45.37 43.61 13.37
C PHE A 127 46.85 43.69 13.01
N SER A 128 47.70 43.07 13.84
CA SER A 128 49.07 42.76 13.43
C SER A 128 49.04 41.65 12.38
N LEU A 129 49.67 41.89 11.23
CA LEU A 129 49.85 40.84 10.24
C LEU A 129 50.76 39.76 10.83
N PRO A 130 50.46 38.47 10.61
CA PRO A 130 51.31 37.40 11.11
C PRO A 130 52.73 37.51 10.55
N SER A 131 53.74 37.15 11.34
CA SER A 131 55.13 37.10 10.86
C SER A 131 55.31 35.97 9.85
N LEU A 132 56.32 36.08 8.98
CA LEU A 132 56.66 35.01 8.03
C LEU A 132 57.02 33.70 8.76
N ASP A 133 57.74 33.79 9.88
CA ASP A 133 58.08 32.64 10.72
C ASP A 133 56.84 31.97 11.31
N PHE A 134 55.85 32.77 11.74
CA PHE A 134 54.57 32.25 12.24
C PHE A 134 53.75 31.58 11.14
N MET A 135 53.71 32.17 9.94
CA MET A 135 53.04 31.56 8.79
C MET A 135 53.72 30.26 8.34
N GLY A 136 55.06 30.22 8.33
CA GLY A 136 55.84 29.02 8.02
C GLY A 136 55.54 27.90 9.01
N LEU A 137 55.72 28.17 10.31
CA LEU A 137 55.44 27.21 11.38
C LEU A 137 53.96 26.78 11.38
N GLY A 138 53.02 27.70 11.15
CA GLY A 138 51.60 27.39 11.07
C GLY A 138 51.25 26.45 9.91
N LEU A 139 51.81 26.68 8.72
CA LEU A 139 51.61 25.82 7.55
C LEU A 139 52.27 24.45 7.72
N GLU A 140 53.45 24.38 8.34
CA GLU A 140 54.09 23.11 8.71
C GLU A 140 53.20 22.30 9.67
N ILE A 141 52.63 22.96 10.68
CA ILE A 141 51.66 22.34 11.60
C ILE A 141 50.41 21.89 10.84
N PHE A 142 49.88 22.68 9.90
CA PHE A 142 48.70 22.31 9.11
C PHE A 142 48.94 21.07 8.25
N VAL A 143 50.06 21.02 7.52
CA VAL A 143 50.46 19.86 6.71
C VAL A 143 50.68 18.65 7.60
N GLY A 144 51.43 18.80 8.70
CA GLY A 144 51.68 17.72 9.66
C GLY A 144 50.39 17.18 10.28
N ALA A 145 49.48 18.07 10.70
CA ALA A 145 48.21 17.69 11.31
C ALA A 145 47.28 16.97 10.32
N ILE A 146 47.12 17.49 9.10
CA ILE A 146 46.24 16.86 8.09
C ILE A 146 46.85 15.55 7.62
N SER A 147 48.16 15.47 7.38
CA SER A 147 48.84 14.23 7.03
C SER A 147 48.68 13.16 8.12
N ALA A 148 48.80 13.54 9.40
CA ALA A 148 48.57 12.63 10.52
C ALA A 148 47.11 12.16 10.60
N VAL A 149 46.15 13.07 10.42
CA VAL A 149 44.72 12.75 10.34
C VAL A 149 44.44 11.81 9.19
N LEU A 150 44.99 12.08 8.01
CA LEU A 150 44.80 11.26 6.82
C LEU A 150 45.35 9.84 7.05
N GLY A 151 46.52 9.71 7.68
CA GLY A 151 47.07 8.42 8.10
C GLY A 151 46.17 7.67 9.09
N LEU A 152 45.64 8.36 10.10
CA LEU A 152 44.71 7.77 11.08
C LEU A 152 43.39 7.31 10.44
N ILE A 153 42.82 8.12 9.54
CA ILE A 153 41.58 7.78 8.85
C ILE A 153 41.81 6.64 7.86
N PHE A 154 42.96 6.59 7.18
CA PHE A 154 43.31 5.47 6.32
C PHE A 154 43.45 4.17 7.12
N ALA A 155 44.06 4.24 8.31
CA ALA A 155 44.12 3.10 9.23
C ALA A 155 42.72 2.66 9.70
N LEU A 156 41.87 3.60 10.13
CA LEU A 156 40.49 3.30 10.53
C LEU A 156 39.64 2.73 9.37
N TYR A 157 39.81 3.27 8.17
CA TYR A 157 39.13 2.77 6.96
C TYR A 157 39.63 1.38 6.59
N THR A 158 40.93 1.11 6.71
CA THR A 158 41.49 -0.22 6.47
C THR A 158 40.97 -1.25 7.47
N ILE A 159 40.92 -0.88 8.76
CA ILE A 159 40.34 -1.74 9.80
C ILE A 159 38.84 -1.94 9.57
N GLY A 160 38.11 -0.88 9.24
CA GLY A 160 36.67 -0.94 8.92
C GLY A 160 36.39 -1.78 7.69
N PHE A 161 37.22 -1.65 6.65
CA PHE A 161 37.18 -2.46 5.44
C PHE A 161 37.45 -3.93 5.76
N GLN A 162 38.49 -4.22 6.55
CA GLN A 162 38.80 -5.59 6.97
C GLN A 162 37.65 -6.21 7.78
N LEU A 163 37.11 -5.48 8.76
CA LEU A 163 35.94 -5.92 9.52
C LEU A 163 34.70 -6.11 8.63
N ALA A 164 34.53 -5.27 7.59
CA ALA A 164 33.46 -5.41 6.63
C ALA A 164 33.66 -6.64 5.73
N THR A 165 34.86 -6.90 5.22
CA THR A 165 35.17 -8.09 4.41
C THR A 165 35.08 -9.38 5.22
N ASP A 166 35.38 -9.33 6.52
CA ASP A 166 35.25 -10.48 7.42
C ASP A 166 33.78 -10.78 7.75
N ARG A 167 32.91 -9.76 7.75
CA ARG A 167 31.51 -9.87 8.16
C ARG A 167 30.53 -10.00 6.99
N TYR A 168 30.85 -9.42 5.84
CA TYR A 168 29.96 -9.31 4.70
C TYR A 168 30.60 -9.88 3.43
N SER A 169 29.76 -10.36 2.53
CA SER A 169 30.17 -10.82 1.20
C SER A 169 30.82 -9.70 0.40
N GLU A 170 31.64 -10.08 -0.57
CA GLU A 170 32.33 -9.17 -1.50
C GLU A 170 31.39 -8.12 -2.09
N LYS A 171 30.19 -8.53 -2.53
CA LYS A 171 29.20 -7.63 -3.15
C LYS A 171 28.63 -6.58 -2.20
N VAL A 172 28.43 -6.93 -0.92
CA VAL A 172 27.94 -6.00 0.10
C VAL A 172 29.06 -5.07 0.54
N THR A 173 30.27 -5.60 0.69
CA THR A 173 31.46 -4.81 1.01
C THR A 173 31.77 -3.79 -0.09
N ASP A 174 31.75 -4.20 -1.35
CA ASP A 174 31.90 -3.30 -2.51
C ASP A 174 30.85 -2.19 -2.51
N PHE A 175 29.60 -2.50 -2.14
CA PHE A 175 28.53 -1.51 -2.04
C PHE A 175 28.81 -0.48 -0.94
N ILE A 176 29.25 -0.92 0.24
CA ILE A 176 29.64 -0.04 1.36
C ILE A 176 30.80 0.87 0.92
N ASN A 177 31.77 0.34 0.18
CA ASN A 177 32.95 1.09 -0.24
C ASN A 177 32.70 2.07 -1.39
N GLN A 178 31.63 1.87 -2.16
CA GLN A 178 31.20 2.78 -3.23
C GLN A 178 30.53 4.07 -2.70
N GLU A 179 30.42 4.26 -1.38
CA GLU A 179 29.74 5.41 -0.79
C GLU A 179 30.47 6.74 -1.08
N SER A 180 29.76 7.66 -1.75
CA SER A 180 30.33 8.88 -2.34
C SER A 180 30.84 9.90 -1.32
N VAL A 181 30.24 9.94 -0.12
CA VAL A 181 30.60 10.90 0.94
C VAL A 181 32.03 10.70 1.42
N SER A 182 32.50 9.45 1.45
CA SER A 182 33.87 9.08 1.77
C SER A 182 34.86 9.70 0.78
N ASN A 183 34.59 9.55 -0.52
CA ASN A 183 35.45 10.07 -1.59
C ASN A 183 35.52 11.61 -1.59
N TYR A 184 34.41 12.30 -1.32
CA TYR A 184 34.42 13.77 -1.21
C TYR A 184 35.21 14.27 0.00
N PHE A 185 35.06 13.60 1.15
CA PHE A 185 35.77 13.97 2.36
C PHE A 185 37.28 13.70 2.26
N PHE A 186 37.68 12.54 1.73
CA PHE A 186 39.08 12.25 1.41
C PHE A 186 39.64 13.24 0.39
N GLY A 187 38.87 13.58 -0.65
CA GLY A 187 39.24 14.60 -1.63
C GLY A 187 39.48 15.97 -0.99
N LEU A 188 38.66 16.38 -0.02
CA LEU A 188 38.80 17.63 0.73
C LEU A 188 40.07 17.65 1.60
N LEU A 189 40.36 16.54 2.29
CA LEU A 189 41.57 16.40 3.10
C LEU A 189 42.83 16.49 2.24
N ILE A 190 42.89 15.70 1.16
CA ILE A 190 44.02 15.70 0.20
C ILE A 190 44.18 17.08 -0.43
N PHE A 191 43.07 17.73 -0.79
CA PHE A 191 43.09 19.08 -1.35
C PHE A 191 43.65 20.10 -0.36
N THR A 192 43.23 20.04 0.90
CA THR A 192 43.67 20.97 1.94
C THR A 192 45.14 20.77 2.28
N ASP A 193 45.59 19.52 2.34
CA ASP A 193 47.01 19.18 2.57
C ASP A 193 47.90 19.71 1.44
N LEU A 194 47.55 19.39 0.18
CA LEU A 194 48.29 19.87 -0.99
C LEU A 194 48.25 21.39 -1.13
N PHE A 195 47.11 22.03 -0.86
CA PHE A 195 47.00 23.50 -0.89
C PHE A 195 47.89 24.15 0.19
N SER A 196 47.94 23.57 1.38
CA SER A 196 48.79 24.04 2.50
C SER A 196 50.28 23.84 2.17
N LEU A 197 50.65 22.69 1.61
CA LEU A 197 52.00 22.38 1.15
C LEU A 197 52.46 23.36 0.06
N ILE A 198 51.61 23.63 -0.94
CA ILE A 198 51.97 24.54 -2.03
C ILE A 198 52.08 25.98 -1.51
N THR A 199 51.24 26.38 -0.56
CA THR A 199 51.36 27.69 0.11
C THR A 199 52.65 27.78 0.93
N LEU A 200 53.07 26.70 1.59
CA LEU A 200 54.33 26.61 2.32
C LEU A 200 55.54 26.71 1.39
N LEU A 201 55.53 25.97 0.27
CA LEU A 201 56.56 26.06 -0.76
C LEU A 201 56.63 27.47 -1.33
N ARG A 202 55.48 28.11 -1.55
CA ARG A 202 55.43 29.49 -2.03
C ARG A 202 56.09 30.46 -1.06
N LEU A 203 55.87 30.31 0.24
CA LEU A 203 56.50 31.13 1.27
C LEU A 203 58.04 31.00 1.26
N HIS A 204 58.57 29.84 0.87
CA HIS A 204 60.01 29.60 0.74
C HIS A 204 60.62 30.11 -0.59
N PHE A 205 59.89 30.02 -1.70
CA PHE A 205 60.43 30.33 -3.03
C PHE A 205 60.14 31.74 -3.52
N PHE A 206 59.15 32.44 -2.97
CA PHE A 206 58.74 33.77 -3.42
C PHE A 206 58.79 34.79 -2.29
N SER A 207 59.22 36.02 -2.61
CA SER A 207 59.38 37.11 -1.63
C SER A 207 58.07 37.76 -1.16
N LEU A 208 56.93 37.39 -1.75
CA LEU A 208 55.61 37.93 -1.42
C LEU A 208 54.94 37.09 -0.33
N ALA A 209 54.66 37.71 0.82
CA ALA A 209 53.97 37.08 1.93
C ALA A 209 52.54 36.61 1.54
N PRO A 210 52.23 35.30 1.57
CA PRO A 210 50.96 34.75 1.09
C PRO A 210 49.88 34.77 2.19
N VAL A 211 49.55 35.95 2.72
CA VAL A 211 48.69 36.11 3.91
C VAL A 211 47.27 35.57 3.69
N ILE A 212 46.67 35.80 2.51
CA ILE A 212 45.31 35.34 2.25
C ILE A 212 45.30 33.84 1.95
N SER A 213 46.29 33.33 1.21
CA SER A 213 46.45 31.88 1.05
C SER A 213 46.64 31.15 2.39
N PHE A 214 47.39 31.74 3.33
CA PHE A 214 47.54 31.22 4.70
C PHE A 214 46.20 31.17 5.46
N LEU A 215 45.40 32.23 5.41
CA LEU A 215 44.07 32.26 6.03
C LEU A 215 43.11 31.24 5.40
N ILE A 216 43.11 31.12 4.08
CA ILE A 216 42.31 30.11 3.36
C ILE A 216 42.73 28.70 3.78
N ALA A 217 44.04 28.43 3.87
CA ALA A 217 44.55 27.15 4.35
C ALA A 217 44.07 26.85 5.79
N GLY A 218 44.16 27.84 6.70
CA GLY A 218 43.67 27.69 8.07
C GLY A 218 42.16 27.41 8.15
N ILE A 219 41.35 28.08 7.33
CA ILE A 219 39.89 27.83 7.25
C ILE A 219 39.63 26.41 6.72
N LEU A 220 40.32 25.99 5.66
CA LEU A 220 40.17 24.65 5.10
C LEU A 220 40.59 23.54 6.09
N VAL A 221 41.64 23.78 6.88
CA VAL A 221 42.06 22.87 7.97
C VAL A 221 40.94 22.76 9.01
N MET A 222 40.38 23.88 9.46
CA MET A 222 39.28 23.89 10.43
C MET A 222 38.03 23.18 9.90
N VAL A 223 37.66 23.43 8.64
CA VAL A 223 36.53 22.74 7.97
C VAL A 223 36.81 21.24 7.85
N SER A 224 38.03 20.86 7.51
CA SER A 224 38.44 19.46 7.40
C SER A 224 38.37 18.74 8.76
N LEU A 225 38.86 19.37 9.83
CA LEU A 225 38.80 18.84 11.20
C LEU A 225 37.35 18.69 11.69
N LEU A 226 36.48 19.69 11.46
CA LEU A 226 35.04 19.58 11.74
C LEU A 226 34.39 18.48 10.90
N GLY A 227 34.82 18.34 9.65
CA GLY A 227 34.41 17.29 8.73
C GLY A 227 34.69 15.88 9.27
N ILE A 228 35.74 15.68 10.07
CA ILE A 228 36.04 14.37 10.70
C ILE A 228 34.91 13.95 11.64
N LEU A 229 34.37 14.86 12.45
CA LEU A 229 33.28 14.54 13.38
C LEU A 229 32.02 14.13 12.63
N ILE A 230 31.71 14.85 11.54
CA ILE A 230 30.58 14.55 10.65
C ILE A 230 30.82 13.22 9.93
N PHE A 231 32.00 13.00 9.39
CA PHE A 231 32.39 11.76 8.69
C PHE A 231 32.34 10.55 9.62
N LYS A 232 32.88 10.65 10.84
CA LYS A 232 32.80 9.57 11.84
C LYS A 232 31.35 9.22 12.16
N SER A 233 30.52 10.23 12.44
CA SER A 233 29.10 10.04 12.74
C SER A 233 28.37 9.41 11.56
N HIS A 234 28.63 9.89 10.35
CA HIS A 234 28.05 9.35 9.13
C HIS A 234 28.48 7.89 8.89
N TYR A 235 29.79 7.62 8.85
CA TYR A 235 30.36 6.29 8.62
C TYR A 235 29.90 5.25 9.66
N THR A 236 29.92 5.60 10.95
CA THR A 236 29.43 4.68 12.00
C THR A 236 27.94 4.42 11.92
N ASN A 237 27.15 5.37 11.41
CA ASN A 237 25.74 5.15 11.17
C ASN A 237 25.51 4.37 9.88
N THR A 238 26.18 4.67 8.76
CA THR A 238 25.97 3.96 7.49
C THR A 238 26.34 2.48 7.60
N LEU A 239 27.37 2.12 8.36
CA LEU A 239 27.75 0.72 8.57
C LEU A 239 26.74 -0.13 9.35
N LYS A 240 25.74 0.48 10.01
CA LYS A 240 24.69 -0.27 10.71
C LYS A 240 23.81 -0.99 9.69
N PRO A 241 23.53 -2.30 9.84
CA PRO A 241 22.75 -3.06 8.87
C PRO A 241 21.39 -2.46 8.54
N ILE A 242 20.69 -1.91 9.54
CA ILE A 242 19.40 -1.24 9.33
C ILE A 242 19.50 -0.05 8.36
N ASN A 243 20.56 0.74 8.46
CA ASN A 243 20.79 1.89 7.61
C ASN A 243 21.25 1.47 6.20
N LEU A 244 21.93 0.33 6.07
CA LEU A 244 22.23 -0.27 4.77
C LEU A 244 20.96 -0.73 4.06
N PHE A 245 20.05 -1.44 4.75
CA PHE A 245 18.77 -1.82 4.16
C PHE A 245 17.93 -0.60 3.76
N GLN A 246 17.86 0.43 4.61
CA GLN A 246 17.16 1.68 4.27
C GLN A 246 17.80 2.41 3.08
N SER A 247 19.14 2.38 2.98
CA SER A 247 19.86 2.96 1.84
C SER A 247 19.56 2.20 0.55
N LEU A 248 19.56 0.86 0.59
CA LEU A 248 19.17 0.02 -0.55
C LEU A 248 17.72 0.25 -0.97
N TRP A 249 16.81 0.40 0.00
CA TRP A 249 15.41 0.77 -0.28
C TRP A 249 15.31 2.11 -1.00
N ARG A 250 15.95 3.16 -0.48
CA ARG A 250 15.96 4.49 -1.13
C ARG A 250 16.55 4.44 -2.54
N LEU A 251 17.66 3.73 -2.73
CA LEU A 251 18.28 3.58 -4.05
C LEU A 251 17.38 2.82 -5.03
N CYS A 252 16.66 1.81 -4.58
CA CYS A 252 15.65 1.12 -5.39
C CYS A 252 14.51 2.08 -5.76
N LEU A 253 13.98 2.87 -4.83
CA LEU A 253 12.95 3.87 -5.09
C LEU A 253 13.41 4.90 -6.13
N GLU A 254 14.64 5.40 -6.03
CA GLU A 254 15.21 6.31 -7.02
C GLU A 254 15.25 5.68 -8.43
N GLN A 255 15.58 4.38 -8.54
CA GLN A 255 15.56 3.69 -9.82
C GLN A 255 14.12 3.44 -10.33
N LEU A 256 13.17 3.16 -9.45
CA LEU A 256 11.75 3.06 -9.79
C LEU A 256 11.21 4.38 -10.32
N ASP A 257 11.55 5.49 -9.66
CA ASP A 257 11.22 6.83 -10.12
C ASP A 257 11.80 7.13 -11.49
N ILE A 258 12.98 6.60 -11.82
CA ILE A 258 13.56 6.66 -13.18
C ILE A 258 12.77 5.78 -14.16
N ALA A 259 12.25 4.63 -13.75
CA ALA A 259 11.50 3.74 -14.64
C ALA A 259 10.06 4.25 -14.95
N THR A 260 9.47 5.07 -14.08
CA THR A 260 8.07 5.52 -14.19
C THR A 260 7.90 6.74 -15.12
N ASN A 261 6.68 6.99 -15.59
CA ASN A 261 6.38 8.18 -16.39
C ASN A 261 5.93 9.41 -15.55
N ILE A 262 6.04 9.34 -14.21
CA ILE A 262 5.58 10.41 -13.30
C ILE A 262 6.45 11.67 -13.41
N SER A 263 7.78 11.50 -13.57
CA SER A 263 8.68 12.65 -13.69
C SER A 263 8.44 13.42 -15.01
N ASN A 264 8.41 14.75 -14.97
CA ASN A 264 8.14 15.69 -16.08
C ASN A 264 8.95 15.53 -17.38
N TYR A 265 9.89 14.61 -17.46
CA TYR A 265 10.59 14.28 -18.69
C TYR A 265 9.70 13.42 -19.60
N LYS A 266 8.96 14.08 -20.50
CA LYS A 266 8.05 13.49 -21.51
C LYS A 266 8.61 12.32 -22.34
N TYR A 267 9.93 12.10 -22.34
CA TYR A 267 10.58 10.94 -22.94
C TYR A 267 11.82 10.51 -22.14
N LYS A 268 11.70 9.44 -21.34
CA LYS A 268 12.87 8.81 -20.73
C LYS A 268 13.57 7.93 -21.77
N SER A 269 14.88 8.09 -21.89
CA SER A 269 15.66 7.28 -22.83
C SER A 269 15.65 5.82 -22.40
N TRP A 270 15.55 4.90 -23.35
CA TRP A 270 15.53 3.45 -23.07
C TRP A 270 16.75 2.99 -22.30
N SER A 271 17.93 3.55 -22.60
CA SER A 271 19.16 3.26 -21.86
C SER A 271 19.07 3.62 -20.38
N LEU A 272 18.36 4.69 -20.02
CA LEU A 272 18.16 5.06 -18.60
C LEU A 272 17.24 4.06 -17.90
N VAL A 273 16.19 3.59 -18.57
CA VAL A 273 15.26 2.61 -18.00
C VAL A 273 15.94 1.23 -17.86
N ILE A 274 16.75 0.81 -18.84
CA ILE A 274 17.57 -0.41 -18.76
C ILE A 274 18.55 -0.32 -17.59
N HIS A 275 19.28 0.80 -17.51
CA HIS A 275 20.23 1.04 -16.42
C HIS A 275 19.53 1.03 -15.04
N ALA A 276 18.34 1.65 -14.94
CA ALA A 276 17.54 1.64 -13.72
C ALA A 276 17.08 0.23 -13.34
N ARG A 277 16.64 -0.57 -14.31
CA ARG A 277 16.28 -1.98 -14.11
C ARG A 277 17.47 -2.79 -13.61
N ASP A 278 18.60 -2.69 -14.30
CA ASP A 278 19.80 -3.48 -13.98
C ASP A 278 20.37 -3.09 -12.61
N ASN A 279 20.34 -1.80 -12.26
CA ASN A 279 20.69 -1.33 -10.92
C ASN A 279 19.70 -1.79 -9.85
N SER A 280 18.39 -1.74 -10.12
CA SER A 280 17.39 -2.24 -9.17
C SER A 280 17.59 -3.72 -8.89
N ASN A 281 17.83 -4.51 -9.94
CA ASN A 281 18.17 -5.93 -9.79
C ASN A 281 19.49 -6.11 -9.01
N ARG A 282 20.51 -5.30 -9.27
CA ARG A 282 21.77 -5.30 -8.51
C ARG A 282 21.53 -5.02 -7.02
N TYR A 283 20.76 -3.98 -6.70
CA TYR A 283 20.47 -3.58 -5.33
C TYR A 283 19.62 -4.62 -4.59
N LEU A 284 18.61 -5.22 -5.24
CA LEU A 284 17.88 -6.36 -4.69
C LEU A 284 18.80 -7.56 -4.42
N ASN A 285 19.77 -7.83 -5.29
CA ASN A 285 20.75 -8.90 -5.04
C ASN A 285 21.70 -8.57 -3.89
N ILE A 286 22.13 -7.31 -3.75
CA ILE A 286 22.91 -6.86 -2.58
C ILE A 286 22.07 -6.98 -1.32
N PHE A 287 20.78 -6.64 -1.37
CA PHE A 287 19.84 -6.78 -0.26
C PHE A 287 19.76 -8.23 0.23
N GLY A 288 19.53 -9.19 -0.69
CA GLY A 288 19.49 -10.61 -0.34
C GLY A 288 20.82 -11.12 0.22
N ASN A 289 21.96 -10.67 -0.31
CA ASN A 289 23.27 -11.05 0.23
C ASN A 289 23.51 -10.46 1.63
N LEU A 290 23.14 -9.20 1.86
CA LEU A 290 23.24 -8.57 3.17
C LEU A 290 22.44 -9.35 4.22
N TYR A 291 21.22 -9.78 3.88
CA TYR A 291 20.44 -10.66 4.75
C TYR A 291 21.18 -11.96 5.06
N ARG A 292 21.62 -12.71 4.04
CA ARG A 292 22.37 -13.97 4.21
C ARG A 292 23.64 -13.81 5.04
N ASP A 293 24.37 -12.71 4.85
CA ASP A 293 25.60 -12.41 5.59
C ASP A 293 25.30 -12.16 7.08
N LEU A 294 24.21 -11.47 7.39
CA LEU A 294 23.76 -11.26 8.77
C LEU A 294 23.35 -12.57 9.45
N ILE A 295 22.63 -13.45 8.74
CA ILE A 295 22.25 -14.77 9.24
C ILE A 295 23.49 -15.65 9.48
N ARG A 296 24.43 -15.70 8.54
CA ARG A 296 25.71 -16.43 8.69
C ARG A 296 26.54 -15.91 9.86
N ALA A 297 26.51 -14.60 10.11
CA ALA A 297 27.16 -13.99 11.27
C ALA A 297 26.40 -14.20 12.60
N GLY A 298 25.23 -14.85 12.58
CA GLY A 298 24.39 -15.08 13.76
C GLY A 298 23.65 -13.84 14.27
N ASN A 299 23.59 -12.76 13.49
CA ASN A 299 23.02 -11.49 13.89
C ASN A 299 21.53 -11.35 13.50
N TRP A 300 20.71 -12.19 14.13
CA TRP A 300 19.26 -12.26 13.88
C TRP A 300 18.53 -10.94 14.13
N ASN A 301 18.89 -10.19 15.17
CA ASN A 301 18.21 -8.92 15.52
C ASN A 301 18.31 -7.84 14.42
N ASP A 302 19.38 -7.86 13.61
CA ASP A 302 19.51 -6.94 12.48
C ASP A 302 18.89 -7.53 11.20
N ALA A 303 18.89 -8.86 11.05
CA ALA A 303 18.31 -9.54 9.90
C ALA A 303 16.78 -9.43 9.85
N ILE A 304 16.11 -9.36 11.01
CA ILE A 304 14.64 -9.25 11.11
C ILE A 304 14.05 -7.97 10.51
N PHE A 305 14.87 -6.95 10.22
CA PHE A 305 14.41 -5.75 9.53
C PHE A 305 14.24 -5.96 8.01
N ALA A 306 14.86 -7.00 7.45
CA ALA A 306 14.86 -7.25 6.02
C ALA A 306 13.45 -7.53 5.45
N PRO A 307 12.60 -8.39 6.06
CA PRO A 307 11.23 -8.60 5.58
C PRO A 307 10.41 -7.31 5.52
N LEU A 308 10.47 -6.48 6.58
CA LEU A 308 9.70 -5.25 6.65
C LEU A 308 10.05 -4.29 5.51
N ILE A 309 11.34 -4.14 5.21
CA ILE A 309 11.82 -3.24 4.15
C ILE A 309 11.49 -3.80 2.76
N LEU A 310 11.51 -5.12 2.57
CA LEU A 310 11.02 -5.75 1.34
C LEU A 310 9.50 -5.52 1.16
N GLY A 311 8.73 -5.61 2.25
CA GLY A 311 7.31 -5.29 2.24
C GLY A 311 7.03 -3.85 1.83
N GLU A 312 7.77 -2.88 2.38
CA GLU A 312 7.70 -1.47 1.99
C GLU A 312 8.07 -1.27 0.51
N LEU A 313 9.16 -1.89 0.06
CA LEU A 313 9.64 -1.76 -1.31
C LEU A 313 8.64 -2.30 -2.34
N LEU A 314 8.01 -3.44 -2.04
CA LEU A 314 7.02 -4.04 -2.93
C LEU A 314 5.69 -3.26 -2.92
N ARG A 315 5.28 -2.72 -1.75
CA ARG A 315 4.15 -1.80 -1.65
C ARG A 315 4.39 -0.55 -2.50
N ASP A 316 5.53 0.12 -2.32
CA ASP A 316 5.89 1.32 -3.08
C ASP A 316 5.98 1.03 -4.59
N TYR A 317 6.47 -0.16 -4.96
CA TYR A 317 6.45 -0.60 -6.35
C TYR A 317 5.02 -0.77 -6.88
N SER A 318 4.09 -1.31 -6.08
CA SER A 318 2.68 -1.45 -6.46
C SER A 318 2.01 -0.10 -6.78
N ASP A 319 2.34 0.95 -6.02
CA ASP A 319 1.85 2.32 -6.25
C ASP A 319 2.27 2.85 -7.62
N VAL A 320 3.52 2.55 -8.02
CA VAL A 320 4.14 3.17 -9.18
C VAL A 320 4.13 2.29 -10.44
N LYS A 321 3.87 0.98 -10.32
CA LYS A 321 3.89 -0.01 -11.42
C LYS A 321 2.98 0.39 -12.57
N LYS A 322 1.79 0.94 -12.29
CA LYS A 322 0.84 1.44 -13.32
C LYS A 322 1.38 2.57 -14.19
N PHE A 323 2.40 3.30 -13.72
CA PHE A 323 3.08 4.36 -14.47
C PHE A 323 4.30 3.86 -15.26
N VAL A 324 4.71 2.61 -15.08
CA VAL A 324 5.73 1.97 -15.90
C VAL A 324 5.12 1.61 -17.27
N ASN A 325 5.82 1.93 -18.35
CA ASN A 325 5.33 1.66 -19.69
C ASN A 325 5.31 0.14 -19.96
N GLN A 326 4.14 -0.50 -20.07
CA GLN A 326 4.04 -1.95 -20.29
C GLN A 326 4.29 -2.39 -21.74
N GLU A 327 3.91 -1.57 -22.73
CA GLU A 327 3.95 -1.93 -24.15
C GLU A 327 5.35 -1.75 -24.77
N ARG A 328 6.12 -0.78 -24.28
CA ARG A 328 7.44 -0.41 -24.80
C ARG A 328 8.53 -0.37 -23.72
N GLY A 329 8.22 -0.91 -22.53
CA GLY A 329 9.05 -0.78 -21.35
C GLY A 329 10.25 -1.70 -21.35
N TRP A 330 11.43 -1.10 -21.39
CA TRP A 330 12.69 -1.79 -21.13
C TRP A 330 12.92 -2.11 -19.64
N TRP A 331 11.96 -1.75 -18.78
CA TRP A 331 11.91 -2.14 -17.37
C TRP A 331 11.72 -3.64 -17.19
N PHE A 332 10.96 -4.28 -18.07
CA PHE A 332 10.72 -5.72 -18.00
C PHE A 332 11.81 -6.48 -18.75
N PHE A 333 12.36 -7.53 -18.15
CA PHE A 333 13.23 -8.46 -18.86
C PHE A 333 12.45 -9.14 -20.00
N GLN A 334 13.11 -9.36 -21.13
CA GLN A 334 12.52 -10.01 -22.29
C GLN A 334 12.99 -11.46 -22.32
N ASN A 335 12.08 -12.40 -22.08
CA ASN A 335 12.31 -13.82 -22.26
C ASN A 335 11.78 -14.24 -23.63
N TYR A 336 12.28 -15.33 -24.20
CA TYR A 336 11.77 -15.86 -25.46
C TYR A 336 10.96 -17.12 -25.18
N GLU A 337 9.66 -17.09 -25.46
CA GLU A 337 8.80 -18.27 -25.34
C GLU A 337 8.49 -18.85 -26.71
N LYS A 338 8.50 -20.19 -26.78
CA LYS A 338 8.08 -20.92 -27.97
C LYS A 338 6.58 -20.70 -28.20
N VAL A 339 6.21 -20.27 -29.41
CA VAL A 339 4.82 -20.01 -29.77
C VAL A 339 3.99 -21.29 -29.67
N LYS A 340 3.00 -21.28 -28.79
CA LYS A 340 1.87 -22.23 -28.80
C LYS A 340 0.83 -21.67 -29.76
N ALA A 341 0.38 -22.50 -30.69
CA ALA A 341 -0.47 -22.05 -31.79
C ALA A 341 -1.92 -22.15 -31.36
N ASP A 342 -2.34 -21.20 -30.53
CA ASP A 342 -3.64 -21.24 -29.87
C ASP A 342 -4.73 -20.55 -30.71
N ASP A 343 -4.33 -19.77 -31.73
CA ASP A 343 -5.20 -19.10 -32.71
C ASP A 343 -4.67 -19.31 -34.14
N MET A 344 -5.57 -19.30 -35.13
CA MET A 344 -5.35 -19.61 -36.54
C MET A 344 -4.34 -18.66 -37.20
N VAL A 345 -4.33 -17.38 -36.80
CA VAL A 345 -3.34 -16.39 -37.27
C VAL A 345 -1.94 -16.74 -36.79
N MET A 346 -1.79 -17.05 -35.50
CA MET A 346 -0.51 -17.44 -34.90
C MET A 346 -0.05 -18.81 -35.36
N PHE A 347 -0.98 -19.74 -35.62
CA PHE A 347 -0.69 -21.02 -36.26
C PHE A 347 -0.09 -20.82 -37.65
N THR A 348 -0.68 -19.96 -38.48
CA THR A 348 -0.20 -19.70 -39.85
C THR A 348 1.18 -19.06 -39.83
N LEU A 349 1.40 -18.09 -38.93
CA LEU A 349 2.70 -17.45 -38.72
C LEU A 349 3.77 -18.45 -38.27
N LYS A 350 3.44 -19.29 -37.29
CA LYS A 350 4.33 -20.35 -36.79
C LYS A 350 4.63 -21.38 -37.86
N ALA A 351 3.62 -21.93 -38.53
CA ALA A 351 3.77 -22.94 -39.56
C ALA A 351 4.64 -22.43 -40.71
N ASN A 352 4.39 -21.21 -41.20
CA ASN A 352 5.21 -20.61 -42.25
C ASN A 352 6.66 -20.38 -41.80
N TYR A 353 6.88 -19.98 -40.55
CA TYR A 353 8.23 -19.77 -40.00
C TYR A 353 8.99 -21.10 -39.83
N GLU A 354 8.32 -22.12 -39.31
CA GLU A 354 8.89 -23.46 -39.10
C GLU A 354 9.11 -24.20 -40.43
N LEU A 355 8.21 -24.06 -41.41
CA LEU A 355 8.35 -24.60 -42.78
C LEU A 355 9.53 -24.01 -43.54
N GLN A 356 9.96 -22.79 -43.19
CA GLN A 356 11.20 -22.19 -43.73
C GLN A 356 12.48 -22.79 -43.13
N GLY A 357 12.38 -23.82 -42.27
CA GLY A 357 13.53 -24.49 -41.66
C GLY A 357 14.26 -23.68 -40.60
N ARG A 358 13.65 -22.60 -40.08
CA ARG A 358 14.26 -21.67 -39.12
C ARG A 358 14.18 -22.14 -37.66
N GLY A 359 13.73 -23.37 -37.44
CA GLY A 359 13.48 -23.93 -36.11
C GLY A 359 12.21 -23.36 -35.47
N PRO A 360 11.96 -23.72 -34.20
CA PRO A 360 10.74 -23.31 -33.49
C PRO A 360 10.64 -21.78 -33.37
N LEU A 361 9.48 -21.23 -33.72
CA LEU A 361 9.21 -19.81 -33.59
C LEU A 361 9.17 -19.42 -32.11
N HIS A 362 10.02 -18.48 -31.72
CA HIS A 362 10.01 -17.88 -30.40
C HIS A 362 9.58 -16.42 -30.48
N ILE A 363 8.71 -16.01 -29.56
CA ILE A 363 8.29 -14.61 -29.42
C ILE A 363 8.80 -14.04 -28.10
N PRO A 364 9.19 -12.75 -28.07
CA PRO A 364 9.55 -12.10 -26.83
C PRO A 364 8.33 -11.99 -25.91
N LYS A 365 8.48 -12.43 -24.67
CA LYS A 365 7.54 -12.28 -23.56
C LYS A 365 8.20 -11.46 -22.47
N SER A 366 7.55 -10.36 -22.10
CA SER A 366 8.00 -9.53 -20.99
C SER A 366 7.75 -10.24 -19.66
N ALA A 367 8.79 -10.31 -18.83
CA ALA A 367 8.68 -10.78 -17.45
C ALA A 367 8.04 -9.66 -16.59
N LYS A 368 6.72 -9.48 -16.72
CA LYS A 368 5.97 -8.39 -16.08
C LYS A 368 6.11 -8.37 -14.55
N ASP A 369 6.30 -9.53 -13.95
CA ASP A 369 6.34 -9.71 -12.49
C ASP A 369 7.75 -9.98 -11.94
N TRP A 370 8.80 -9.66 -12.70
CA TRP A 370 10.18 -10.02 -12.32
C TRP A 370 10.59 -9.42 -10.96
N TYR A 371 10.11 -8.20 -10.67
CA TYR A 371 10.45 -7.46 -9.46
C TYR A 371 9.76 -8.06 -8.24
N GLU A 372 8.46 -8.32 -8.37
CA GLU A 372 7.61 -8.96 -7.37
C GLU A 372 8.11 -10.36 -7.06
N ASN A 373 8.37 -11.16 -8.10
CA ASN A 373 8.87 -12.51 -7.93
C ASN A 373 10.22 -12.51 -7.21
N LYS A 374 11.12 -11.56 -7.51
CA LYS A 374 12.40 -11.44 -6.83
C LYS A 374 12.26 -11.11 -5.34
N ILE A 375 11.33 -10.23 -4.99
CA ILE A 375 11.06 -9.89 -3.58
C ILE A 375 10.42 -11.09 -2.86
N TYR A 376 9.44 -11.75 -3.49
CA TYR A 376 8.84 -12.95 -2.91
C TYR A 376 9.84 -14.10 -2.75
N GLU A 377 10.78 -14.29 -3.69
CA GLU A 377 11.87 -15.26 -3.55
C GLU A 377 12.68 -15.03 -2.25
N TYR A 378 12.98 -13.77 -1.93
CA TYR A 378 13.69 -13.45 -0.68
C TYR A 378 12.83 -13.61 0.56
N LEU A 379 11.54 -13.28 0.50
CA LEU A 379 10.62 -13.52 1.62
C LEU A 379 10.41 -15.02 1.87
N ASP A 380 10.33 -15.82 0.80
CA ASP A 380 10.22 -17.28 0.86
C ASP A 380 11.53 -17.87 1.45
N GLU A 381 12.71 -17.36 1.05
CA GLU A 381 14.00 -17.72 1.67
C GLU A 381 14.05 -17.37 3.17
N MET A 382 13.60 -16.17 3.55
CA MET A 382 13.51 -15.76 4.96
C MET A 382 12.53 -16.63 5.77
N LEU A 383 11.46 -17.10 5.12
CA LEU A 383 10.51 -18.01 5.74
C LEU A 383 11.14 -19.38 5.98
N ASP A 384 11.94 -19.88 5.05
CA ASP A 384 12.68 -21.14 5.22
C ASP A 384 13.72 -21.04 6.35
N ASP A 385 14.43 -19.90 6.44
CA ASP A 385 15.42 -19.65 7.49
C ASP A 385 14.81 -19.50 8.90
N SER A 386 13.50 -19.24 8.99
CA SER A 386 12.80 -19.01 10.27
C SER A 386 12.80 -20.21 11.21
N ASP A 387 12.96 -21.44 10.69
CA ASP A 387 13.09 -22.65 11.51
C ASP A 387 14.37 -22.63 12.36
N SER A 388 15.38 -21.84 11.95
CA SER A 388 16.66 -21.67 12.64
C SER A 388 16.77 -20.35 13.44
N ASP A 389 15.71 -19.53 13.44
CA ASP A 389 15.68 -18.25 14.15
C ASP A 389 15.51 -18.43 15.66
N ASN A 390 16.61 -18.26 16.40
CA ASN A 390 16.59 -18.31 17.86
C ASN A 390 15.83 -17.12 18.51
N THR A 391 15.59 -16.03 17.78
CA THR A 391 14.89 -14.85 18.30
C THR A 391 13.38 -14.96 18.22
N ASN A 392 12.86 -15.86 17.37
CA ASN A 392 11.44 -16.01 17.04
C ASN A 392 10.76 -14.71 16.57
N LYS A 393 11.53 -13.77 16.00
CA LYS A 393 11.03 -12.48 15.53
C LYS A 393 10.91 -12.43 14.01
N LEU A 394 11.45 -13.40 13.28
CA LEU A 394 11.41 -13.41 11.83
C LEU A 394 9.99 -13.62 11.28
N ILE A 395 9.26 -14.62 11.78
CA ILE A 395 7.86 -14.90 11.37
C ILE A 395 6.93 -13.70 11.56
N PRO A 396 6.89 -13.02 12.73
CA PRO A 396 6.07 -11.81 12.88
C PRO A 396 6.42 -10.71 11.88
N ASN A 397 7.71 -10.46 11.63
CA ASN A 397 8.14 -9.46 10.65
C ASN A 397 7.78 -9.83 9.21
N ILE A 398 7.83 -11.12 8.85
CA ILE A 398 7.34 -11.61 7.55
C ILE A 398 5.83 -11.43 7.43
N SER A 399 5.08 -11.76 8.50
CA SER A 399 3.62 -11.52 8.57
C SER A 399 3.28 -10.05 8.34
N SER A 400 4.00 -9.15 9.03
CA SER A 400 3.84 -7.70 8.91
C SER A 400 4.26 -7.18 7.52
N ALA A 401 5.27 -7.78 6.89
CA ALA A 401 5.64 -7.48 5.52
C ALA A 401 4.50 -7.82 4.53
N TYR A 402 3.87 -8.99 4.66
CA TYR A 402 2.72 -9.35 3.82
C TYR A 402 1.52 -8.44 4.05
N ALA A 403 1.21 -8.08 5.30
CA ALA A 403 0.12 -7.12 5.58
C ALA A 403 0.36 -5.78 4.86
N ARG A 404 1.59 -5.24 4.94
CA ARG A 404 1.99 -4.02 4.23
C ARG A 404 1.85 -4.11 2.71
N ILE A 405 2.25 -5.24 2.13
CA ILE A 405 2.12 -5.47 0.69
C ILE A 405 0.64 -5.47 0.28
N LEU A 406 -0.20 -6.17 1.04
CA LEU A 406 -1.58 -6.44 0.67
C LEU A 406 -2.49 -5.23 0.86
N VAL A 407 -2.42 -4.59 2.02
CA VAL A 407 -3.38 -3.56 2.45
C VAL A 407 -2.75 -2.23 2.86
N GLY A 408 -1.41 -2.15 2.89
CA GLY A 408 -0.70 -0.93 3.26
C GLY A 408 -0.71 -0.64 4.76
N ASP A 409 -0.18 0.53 5.14
CA ASP A 409 -0.02 0.97 6.53
C ASP A 409 -0.64 2.37 6.73
N TYR A 410 -1.11 2.65 7.95
CA TYR A 410 -1.48 4.00 8.36
C TYR A 410 -0.24 4.82 8.72
N LYS A 411 0.09 5.83 7.89
CA LYS A 411 1.17 6.77 8.20
C LYS A 411 0.66 7.88 9.11
N LYS A 412 1.07 7.87 10.38
CA LYS A 412 0.80 8.96 11.33
C LYS A 412 1.49 10.24 10.82
N GLN A 413 0.72 11.27 10.51
CA GLN A 413 1.24 12.60 10.18
C GLN A 413 1.23 13.46 11.45
N ILE A 414 2.22 14.35 11.60
CA ILE A 414 2.39 15.17 12.80
C ILE A 414 1.24 16.19 12.93
N ASP A 415 0.70 16.68 11.80
CA ASP A 415 -0.30 17.77 11.76
C ASP A 415 -1.55 17.44 10.92
N ALA A 416 -1.75 16.17 10.57
CA ALA A 416 -2.86 15.75 9.72
C ALA A 416 -3.40 14.37 10.14
N PRO A 417 -4.67 14.05 9.82
CA PRO A 417 -5.20 12.72 10.06
C PRO A 417 -4.29 11.67 9.39
N PRO A 418 -4.07 10.52 10.05
CA PRO A 418 -3.20 9.48 9.52
C PRO A 418 -3.62 9.13 8.08
N LYS A 419 -2.68 9.24 7.15
CA LYS A 419 -2.94 8.92 5.75
C LYS A 419 -2.71 7.44 5.55
N LEU A 420 -3.74 6.73 5.08
CA LEU A 420 -3.58 5.36 4.63
C LEU A 420 -2.67 5.35 3.40
N ILE A 421 -1.58 4.59 3.47
CA ILE A 421 -0.73 4.33 2.32
C ILE A 421 -1.38 3.18 1.55
N PRO A 422 -1.67 3.32 0.24
CA PRO A 422 -2.32 2.27 -0.53
C PRO A 422 -1.44 1.01 -0.60
N GLY A 423 -2.05 -0.16 -0.36
CA GLY A 423 -1.46 -1.47 -0.65
C GLY A 423 -1.87 -2.02 -2.01
N ALA A 424 -1.51 -3.27 -2.31
CA ALA A 424 -1.84 -3.93 -3.57
C ALA A 424 -3.36 -3.99 -3.84
N ILE A 425 -4.20 -4.19 -2.81
CA ILE A 425 -5.67 -4.19 -2.99
C ILE A 425 -6.20 -2.80 -3.31
N HIS A 426 -5.71 -1.76 -2.62
CA HIS A 426 -6.10 -0.37 -2.85
C HIS A 426 -5.67 0.13 -4.23
N ASN A 427 -4.50 -0.33 -4.69
CA ASN A 427 -4.02 -0.09 -6.05
C ASN A 427 -4.67 -0.99 -7.11
N GLN A 428 -5.49 -1.96 -6.70
CA GLN A 428 -6.13 -2.97 -7.54
C GLN A 428 -5.13 -3.76 -8.42
N GLU A 429 -3.93 -4.01 -7.88
CA GLU A 429 -2.91 -4.86 -8.50
C GLU A 429 -3.17 -6.34 -8.13
N PHE A 430 -4.32 -6.86 -8.56
CA PHE A 430 -4.84 -8.16 -8.09
C PHE A 430 -3.89 -9.34 -8.34
N ASP A 431 -3.09 -9.33 -9.42
CA ASP A 431 -2.11 -10.38 -9.69
C ASP A 431 -1.02 -10.45 -8.61
N MET A 432 -0.58 -9.29 -8.11
CA MET A 432 0.36 -9.20 -6.99
C MET A 432 -0.34 -9.59 -5.68
N PHE A 433 -1.56 -9.10 -5.47
CA PHE A 433 -2.35 -9.42 -4.28
C PHE A 433 -2.57 -10.93 -4.15
N ASP A 434 -3.00 -11.62 -5.22
CA ASP A 434 -3.21 -13.08 -5.24
C ASP A 434 -1.94 -13.84 -4.78
N LYS A 435 -0.77 -13.46 -5.32
CA LYS A 435 0.51 -14.08 -4.97
C LYS A 435 0.93 -13.84 -3.52
N GLY A 436 0.74 -12.63 -3.02
CA GLY A 436 1.09 -12.28 -1.64
C GLY A 436 0.12 -12.89 -0.63
N PHE A 437 -1.17 -12.92 -0.97
CA PHE A 437 -2.24 -13.40 -0.12
C PHE A 437 -2.16 -14.91 0.09
N GLU A 438 -1.92 -15.70 -0.96
CA GLU A 438 -1.72 -17.14 -0.82
C GLU A 438 -0.50 -17.48 0.06
N ARG A 439 0.60 -16.72 -0.06
CA ARG A 439 1.78 -16.91 0.79
C ARG A 439 1.47 -16.56 2.25
N PHE A 440 0.78 -15.45 2.48
CA PHE A 440 0.33 -15.06 3.81
C PHE A 440 -0.58 -16.11 4.47
N LEU A 441 -1.57 -16.65 3.73
CA LEU A 441 -2.45 -17.71 4.24
C LEU A 441 -1.70 -19.01 4.54
N ASN A 442 -0.55 -19.26 3.93
CA ASN A 442 0.27 -20.44 4.25
C ASN A 442 1.19 -20.21 5.45
N LEU A 443 1.40 -18.95 5.88
CA LEU A 443 2.30 -18.61 6.97
C LEU A 443 1.88 -19.25 8.30
N TRP A 444 0.57 -19.43 8.55
CA TRP A 444 0.07 -20.00 9.82
C TRP A 444 0.67 -21.37 10.15
N LYS A 445 1.06 -22.15 9.12
CA LYS A 445 1.69 -23.47 9.29
C LYS A 445 3.07 -23.40 9.96
N LYS A 446 3.71 -22.23 9.89
CA LYS A 446 5.01 -21.93 10.52
C LYS A 446 4.87 -21.08 11.78
N VAL A 447 3.66 -20.61 12.12
CA VAL A 447 3.41 -19.79 13.29
C VAL A 447 3.40 -20.66 14.55
N ASP A 448 4.31 -20.37 15.47
CA ASP A 448 4.30 -20.97 16.80
C ASP A 448 3.29 -20.23 17.70
N PHE A 449 2.05 -20.72 17.70
CA PHE A 449 0.95 -20.17 18.50
C PHE A 449 1.14 -20.35 20.02
N SER A 450 2.16 -21.09 20.48
CA SER A 450 2.49 -21.15 21.92
C SER A 450 3.11 -19.85 22.43
N LYS A 451 3.66 -19.02 21.53
CA LYS A 451 4.25 -17.72 21.87
C LYS A 451 3.25 -16.59 21.63
N GLU A 452 2.75 -16.02 22.73
CA GLU A 452 1.70 -14.99 22.73
C GLU A 452 2.01 -13.80 21.82
N THR A 453 3.25 -13.29 21.83
CA THR A 453 3.63 -12.14 20.99
C THR A 453 3.54 -12.42 19.50
N ILE A 454 3.91 -13.64 19.07
CA ILE A 454 3.87 -14.06 17.67
C ILE A 454 2.43 -14.29 17.24
N ALA A 455 1.66 -14.98 18.08
CA ALA A 455 0.24 -15.20 17.84
C ALA A 455 -0.52 -13.87 17.72
N ALA A 456 -0.28 -12.92 18.63
CA ALA A 456 -0.92 -11.61 18.61
C ALA A 456 -0.57 -10.81 17.34
N GLU A 457 0.69 -10.76 16.93
CA GLU A 457 1.10 -10.04 15.72
C GLU A 457 0.54 -10.68 14.45
N PHE A 458 0.51 -12.02 14.37
CA PHE A 458 -0.13 -12.74 13.26
C PHE A 458 -1.63 -12.48 13.21
N THR A 459 -2.35 -12.61 14.33
CA THR A 459 -3.78 -12.34 14.45
C THR A 459 -4.12 -10.90 14.05
N ASN A 460 -3.32 -9.91 14.47
CA ASN A 460 -3.51 -8.51 14.11
C ASN A 460 -3.33 -8.28 12.60
N ASN A 461 -2.29 -8.87 12.00
CA ASN A 461 -2.05 -8.79 10.55
C ASN A 461 -3.19 -9.46 9.75
N TYR A 462 -3.67 -10.61 10.23
CA TYR A 462 -4.80 -11.33 9.63
C TYR A 462 -6.07 -10.48 9.65
N PHE A 463 -6.33 -9.81 10.77
CA PHE A 463 -7.44 -8.87 10.90
C PHE A 463 -7.30 -7.64 10.00
N ALA A 464 -6.11 -7.04 9.95
CA ALA A 464 -5.82 -5.88 9.12
C ALA A 464 -6.04 -6.18 7.62
N ILE A 465 -5.60 -7.34 7.15
CA ILE A 465 -5.82 -7.78 5.76
C ILE A 465 -7.31 -7.91 5.45
N ALA A 466 -8.08 -8.49 6.36
CA ALA A 466 -9.53 -8.60 6.19
C ALA A 466 -10.22 -7.24 6.17
N ILE A 467 -9.82 -6.30 7.04
CA ILE A 467 -10.34 -4.92 7.01
C ILE A 467 -10.01 -4.26 5.67
N GLY A 468 -8.77 -4.36 5.19
CA GLY A 468 -8.38 -3.77 3.91
C GLY A 468 -9.14 -4.33 2.71
N ILE A 469 -9.53 -5.62 2.75
CA ILE A 469 -10.45 -6.21 1.74
C ILE A 469 -11.84 -5.57 1.80
N LEU A 470 -12.32 -5.23 3.00
CA LEU A 470 -13.65 -4.66 3.25
C LEU A 470 -13.73 -3.14 3.05
N GLU A 471 -12.61 -2.46 2.81
CA GLU A 471 -12.62 -1.02 2.58
C GLU A 471 -13.44 -0.62 1.33
N GLU A 472 -13.98 0.59 1.37
CA GLU A 472 -14.77 1.16 0.28
C GLU A 472 -13.87 1.52 -0.90
N TRP A 473 -14.29 1.18 -2.11
CA TRP A 473 -13.58 1.58 -3.32
C TRP A 473 -13.98 3.00 -3.71
N SER A 474 -13.00 3.81 -4.12
CA SER A 474 -13.21 5.20 -4.55
C SER A 474 -13.88 5.28 -5.93
N ILE A 475 -15.15 4.89 -6.03
CA ILE A 475 -15.94 4.87 -7.26
C ILE A 475 -16.14 6.31 -7.78
N GLU A 476 -16.32 7.29 -6.89
CA GLU A 476 -16.54 8.70 -7.23
C GLU A 476 -15.49 9.25 -8.20
N ARG A 477 -14.20 8.93 -7.97
CA ARG A 477 -13.10 9.39 -8.83
C ARG A 477 -13.15 8.78 -10.23
N VAL A 478 -13.66 7.56 -10.36
CA VAL A 478 -13.88 6.93 -11.67
C VAL A 478 -15.05 7.62 -12.38
N SER A 479 -16.13 7.90 -11.67
CA SER A 479 -17.28 8.64 -12.21
C SER A 479 -16.90 10.04 -12.68
N GLU A 480 -16.09 10.78 -11.91
CA GLU A 480 -15.53 12.08 -12.32
C GLU A 480 -14.77 12.00 -13.64
N ILE A 481 -13.91 10.98 -13.81
CA ILE A 481 -13.14 10.81 -15.05
C ILE A 481 -14.04 10.38 -16.20
N ALA A 482 -15.02 9.50 -15.97
CA ALA A 482 -16.00 9.11 -16.98
C ALA A 482 -16.81 10.33 -17.50
N HIS A 483 -17.15 11.29 -16.63
CA HIS A 483 -17.80 12.53 -17.04
C HIS A 483 -16.95 13.35 -18.03
N THR A 484 -15.62 13.33 -17.88
CA THR A 484 -14.71 14.07 -18.79
C THR A 484 -14.67 13.52 -20.22
N PHE A 485 -15.24 12.34 -20.45
CA PHE A 485 -15.31 11.75 -21.78
C PHE A 485 -16.22 12.52 -22.74
N TYR A 486 -17.12 13.34 -22.20
CA TYR A 486 -18.07 14.14 -22.97
C TYR A 486 -17.71 15.63 -22.92
N GLU A 487 -17.88 16.31 -24.05
CA GLU A 487 -17.91 17.77 -24.15
C GLU A 487 -19.28 18.17 -24.73
N GLY A 488 -20.27 18.38 -23.84
CA GLY A 488 -21.67 18.51 -24.25
C GLY A 488 -22.23 17.17 -24.76
N ASN A 489 -22.77 17.15 -25.99
CA ASN A 489 -23.32 15.95 -26.63
C ASN A 489 -22.33 15.25 -27.57
N GLN A 490 -21.02 15.51 -27.45
CA GLN A 490 -19.97 14.91 -28.29
C GLN A 490 -18.86 14.30 -27.45
N LEU A 491 -18.21 13.26 -27.98
CA LEU A 491 -17.01 12.70 -27.37
C LEU A 491 -15.91 13.76 -27.37
N ASN A 492 -15.27 13.95 -26.22
CA ASN A 492 -14.15 14.85 -26.08
C ASN A 492 -13.02 14.42 -27.04
N ARG A 493 -12.54 15.32 -27.90
CA ARG A 493 -11.48 14.96 -28.87
C ARG A 493 -10.09 14.91 -28.24
N SER A 494 -9.94 15.46 -27.03
CA SER A 494 -8.67 15.43 -26.30
C SER A 494 -8.57 14.11 -25.53
N GLN A 495 -7.75 13.20 -26.06
CA GLN A 495 -7.31 11.99 -25.37
C GLN A 495 -6.39 12.35 -24.19
N ASP A 496 -6.94 12.95 -23.12
CA ASP A 496 -6.14 13.23 -21.93
C ASP A 496 -6.05 11.99 -21.03
N PHE A 497 -5.35 10.97 -21.53
CA PHE A 497 -5.01 9.74 -20.80
C PHE A 497 -4.10 9.99 -19.57
N SER A 498 -3.76 11.24 -19.24
CA SER A 498 -2.98 11.55 -18.04
C SER A 498 -3.78 11.25 -16.77
N LEU A 499 -5.04 11.67 -16.70
CA LEU A 499 -5.95 11.40 -15.57
C LEU A 499 -6.21 9.89 -15.41
N LEU A 500 -6.35 9.16 -16.52
CA LEU A 500 -6.54 7.71 -16.52
C LEU A 500 -5.34 6.93 -15.95
N LYS A 501 -4.12 7.49 -15.98
CA LYS A 501 -2.93 6.83 -15.40
C LYS A 501 -2.91 6.86 -13.88
N GLU A 502 -3.61 7.81 -13.26
CA GLU A 502 -3.73 7.89 -11.80
C GLU A 502 -4.63 6.79 -11.26
N LEU A 503 -5.58 6.32 -12.08
CA LEU A 503 -6.50 5.27 -11.70
C LEU A 503 -5.82 3.90 -11.53
N PRO A 504 -6.30 3.09 -10.58
CA PRO A 504 -5.95 1.68 -10.47
C PRO A 504 -6.08 0.91 -11.79
N ALA A 505 -5.29 -0.16 -11.96
CA ALA A 505 -5.17 -0.87 -13.23
C ALA A 505 -6.52 -1.38 -13.78
N PHE A 506 -7.37 -1.95 -12.92
CA PHE A 506 -8.68 -2.45 -13.32
C PHE A 506 -9.63 -1.32 -13.73
N SER A 507 -9.82 -0.31 -12.86
CA SER A 507 -10.66 0.86 -13.19
C SER A 507 -10.22 1.55 -14.48
N ARG A 508 -8.90 1.69 -14.68
CA ARG A 508 -8.32 2.25 -15.90
C ARG A 508 -8.66 1.40 -17.13
N ALA A 509 -8.51 0.08 -17.05
CA ALA A 509 -8.81 -0.84 -18.15
C ALA A 509 -10.30 -0.77 -18.54
N THR A 510 -11.20 -0.75 -17.55
CA THR A 510 -12.64 -0.59 -17.76
C THR A 510 -12.96 0.71 -18.49
N LEU A 511 -12.43 1.84 -18.04
CA LEU A 511 -12.67 3.13 -18.69
C LEU A 511 -12.09 3.21 -20.11
N ILE A 512 -10.94 2.58 -20.37
CA ILE A 512 -10.35 2.52 -21.72
C ILE A 512 -11.24 1.69 -22.67
N ASP A 513 -11.77 0.55 -22.21
CA ASP A 513 -12.70 -0.26 -23.01
C ASP A 513 -13.97 0.52 -23.34
N TYR A 514 -14.58 1.18 -22.35
CA TYR A 514 -15.74 2.04 -22.58
C TYR A 514 -15.45 3.18 -23.56
N TRP A 515 -14.30 3.84 -23.43
CA TRP A 515 -13.88 4.86 -24.38
C TRP A 515 -13.79 4.33 -25.82
N GLN A 516 -13.16 3.16 -26.01
CA GLN A 516 -13.02 2.55 -27.34
C GLN A 516 -14.38 2.22 -27.97
N ARG A 517 -15.34 1.76 -27.17
CA ARG A 517 -16.72 1.52 -27.64
C ARG A 517 -17.39 2.81 -28.10
N LEU A 518 -17.27 3.88 -27.32
CA LEU A 518 -17.83 5.19 -27.68
C LEU A 518 -17.18 5.80 -28.93
N GLU A 519 -15.87 5.57 -29.14
CA GLU A 519 -15.16 5.99 -30.35
C GLU A 519 -15.73 5.28 -31.59
N VAL A 520 -16.00 3.98 -31.49
CA VAL A 520 -16.67 3.21 -32.55
C VAL A 520 -18.11 3.69 -32.78
N GLU A 521 -18.89 3.94 -31.72
CA GLU A 521 -20.25 4.50 -31.83
C GLU A 521 -20.22 5.85 -32.58
N GLN A 522 -19.28 6.73 -32.24
CA GLN A 522 -19.15 8.04 -32.90
C GLN A 522 -18.76 7.91 -34.38
N GLU A 523 -17.86 6.98 -34.73
CA GLU A 523 -17.42 6.75 -36.11
C GLU A 523 -18.48 6.06 -36.98
N VAL A 524 -19.25 5.13 -36.42
CA VAL A 524 -20.21 4.29 -37.15
C VAL A 524 -21.61 4.89 -37.17
N GLU A 525 -22.09 5.43 -36.04
CA GLU A 525 -23.48 5.83 -35.85
C GLU A 525 -23.71 7.34 -36.01
N GLY A 526 -22.63 8.15 -35.96
CA GLY A 526 -22.57 9.55 -36.40
C GLY A 526 -23.48 10.58 -35.70
N LEU A 527 -24.48 10.14 -34.92
CA LEU A 527 -25.54 10.99 -34.35
C LEU A 527 -26.14 10.46 -33.02
N ILE A 528 -25.99 9.17 -32.72
CA ILE A 528 -26.48 8.55 -31.47
C ILE A 528 -25.24 8.09 -30.69
N MET A 529 -25.04 8.66 -29.51
CA MET A 529 -24.04 8.16 -28.56
C MET A 529 -24.75 7.74 -27.29
N THR A 530 -24.19 6.75 -26.61
CA THR A 530 -24.61 6.39 -25.26
C THR A 530 -24.59 7.64 -24.35
N PRO A 531 -25.70 7.97 -23.65
CA PRO A 531 -25.74 9.11 -22.74
C PRO A 531 -24.74 8.98 -21.58
N SER A 532 -24.17 10.11 -21.13
CA SER A 532 -23.20 10.14 -20.03
C SER A 532 -23.70 9.43 -18.78
N ASP A 533 -24.95 9.67 -18.40
CA ASP A 533 -25.54 9.10 -17.18
C ASP A 533 -25.66 7.58 -17.27
N LYS A 534 -25.92 7.06 -18.48
CA LYS A 534 -25.95 5.62 -18.74
C LYS A 534 -24.54 5.02 -18.64
N LEU A 535 -23.54 5.66 -19.25
CA LEU A 535 -22.14 5.23 -19.18
C LEU A 535 -21.64 5.17 -17.72
N ILE A 536 -21.94 6.20 -16.93
CA ILE A 536 -21.51 6.31 -15.54
C ILE A 536 -22.17 5.22 -14.73
N ASN A 537 -23.49 5.06 -14.84
CA ASN A 537 -24.22 3.99 -14.15
C ASN A 537 -23.67 2.60 -14.51
N GLU A 538 -23.38 2.35 -15.80
CA GLU A 538 -22.78 1.08 -16.22
C GLU A 538 -21.36 0.89 -15.65
N THR A 539 -20.51 1.91 -15.70
CA THR A 539 -19.15 1.86 -15.15
C THR A 539 -19.17 1.63 -13.64
N GLU A 540 -20.04 2.33 -12.90
CA GLU A 540 -20.21 2.14 -11.47
C GLU A 540 -20.71 0.73 -11.14
N ASN A 541 -21.65 0.20 -11.92
CA ASN A 541 -22.17 -1.15 -11.72
C ASN A 541 -21.06 -2.19 -11.95
N VAL A 542 -20.26 -2.06 -13.01
CA VAL A 542 -19.11 -2.95 -13.25
C VAL A 542 -18.09 -2.92 -12.11
N LEU A 543 -17.81 -1.73 -11.56
CA LEU A 543 -16.93 -1.60 -10.40
C LEU A 543 -17.52 -2.21 -9.12
N LYS A 544 -18.82 -2.00 -8.86
CA LYS A 544 -19.53 -2.58 -7.71
C LYS A 544 -19.57 -4.11 -7.80
N GLU A 545 -19.87 -4.65 -8.98
CA GLU A 545 -19.84 -6.10 -9.25
C GLU A 545 -18.43 -6.66 -9.04
N LYS A 546 -17.40 -6.00 -9.58
CA LYS A 546 -16.02 -6.45 -9.38
C LYS A 546 -15.61 -6.42 -7.91
N ARG A 547 -15.98 -5.36 -7.18
CA ARG A 547 -15.73 -5.27 -5.75
C ARG A 547 -16.38 -6.44 -5.00
N GLN A 548 -17.64 -6.76 -5.30
CA GLN A 548 -18.33 -7.90 -4.68
C GLN A 548 -17.68 -9.24 -5.02
N GLU A 549 -17.21 -9.42 -6.25
CA GLU A 549 -16.44 -10.60 -6.69
C GLU A 549 -15.16 -10.74 -5.87
N ILE A 550 -14.40 -9.65 -5.73
CA ILE A 550 -13.13 -9.59 -5.00
C ILE A 550 -13.31 -9.84 -3.50
N ILE A 551 -14.26 -9.15 -2.86
CA ILE A 551 -14.59 -9.37 -1.44
C ILE A 551 -15.01 -10.83 -1.24
N THR A 552 -15.90 -11.35 -2.08
CA THR A 552 -16.33 -12.75 -2.02
C THR A 552 -15.13 -13.70 -2.12
N LYS A 553 -14.27 -13.52 -3.12
CA LYS A 553 -13.13 -14.40 -3.39
C LYS A 553 -12.19 -14.47 -2.19
N TYR A 554 -11.74 -13.32 -1.69
CA TYR A 554 -10.72 -13.29 -0.64
C TYR A 554 -11.28 -13.55 0.75
N LEU A 555 -12.50 -13.07 1.05
CA LEU A 555 -13.13 -13.34 2.33
C LEU A 555 -13.49 -14.84 2.45
N THR A 556 -13.90 -15.50 1.36
CA THR A 556 -14.08 -16.96 1.34
C THR A 556 -12.81 -17.69 1.75
N LYS A 557 -11.68 -17.35 1.12
CA LYS A 557 -10.37 -17.94 1.46
C LYS A 557 -9.95 -17.65 2.91
N LEU A 558 -10.19 -16.43 3.42
CA LEU A 558 -9.93 -16.09 4.82
C LEU A 558 -10.79 -16.90 5.80
N PHE A 559 -12.08 -17.09 5.52
CA PHE A 559 -12.95 -17.91 6.35
C PHE A 559 -12.48 -19.37 6.33
N ASP A 560 -12.18 -19.92 5.16
CA ASP A 560 -11.73 -21.31 5.02
C ASP A 560 -10.39 -21.55 5.75
N ASN A 561 -9.43 -20.62 5.62
CA ASN A 561 -8.14 -20.70 6.32
C ASN A 561 -8.28 -20.48 7.84
N CYS A 562 -9.13 -19.54 8.26
CA CYS A 562 -9.44 -19.29 9.67
C CYS A 562 -10.08 -20.54 10.32
N ASP A 563 -10.93 -21.25 9.58
CA ASP A 563 -11.53 -22.50 10.03
C ASP A 563 -10.48 -23.60 10.29
N GLU A 564 -9.46 -23.72 9.43
CA GLU A 564 -8.33 -24.63 9.62
C GLU A 564 -7.52 -24.26 10.87
N ILE A 565 -7.25 -22.97 11.06
CA ILE A 565 -6.51 -22.45 12.22
C ILE A 565 -7.29 -22.74 13.51
N ILE A 566 -8.59 -22.41 13.56
CA ILE A 566 -9.45 -22.68 14.73
C ILE A 566 -9.38 -24.17 15.09
N LEU A 567 -9.57 -25.06 14.12
CA LEU A 567 -9.50 -26.51 14.34
C LEU A 567 -8.14 -26.96 14.87
N HIS A 568 -7.05 -26.38 14.37
CA HIS A 568 -5.70 -26.66 14.85
C HIS A 568 -5.51 -26.20 16.31
N LEU A 569 -5.93 -24.98 16.63
CA LEU A 569 -5.81 -24.40 17.97
C LEU A 569 -6.64 -25.18 19.02
N PHE A 570 -7.84 -25.63 18.65
CA PHE A 570 -8.65 -26.49 19.52
C PHE A 570 -7.95 -27.83 19.82
N LYS A 571 -7.35 -28.48 18.81
CA LYS A 571 -6.57 -29.71 19.01
C LYS A 571 -5.33 -29.48 19.86
N GLY A 572 -4.71 -28.30 19.75
CA GLY A 572 -3.56 -27.88 20.55
C GLY A 572 -3.90 -27.37 21.96
N GLY A 573 -5.19 -27.28 22.33
CA GLY A 573 -5.64 -26.77 23.63
C GLY A 573 -5.52 -25.24 23.80
N GLN A 574 -5.24 -24.49 22.74
CA GLN A 574 -5.09 -23.03 22.75
C GLN A 574 -6.43 -22.33 22.55
N LEU A 575 -7.33 -22.52 23.52
CA LEU A 575 -8.74 -22.13 23.41
C LEU A 575 -8.94 -20.61 23.32
N GLU A 576 -8.10 -19.81 23.98
CA GLU A 576 -8.19 -18.35 23.93
C GLU A 576 -7.94 -17.79 22.53
N LEU A 577 -6.86 -18.22 21.88
CA LEU A 577 -6.55 -17.85 20.50
C LEU A 577 -7.62 -18.36 19.53
N ALA A 578 -8.15 -19.58 19.74
CA ALA A 578 -9.26 -20.08 18.93
C ALA A 578 -10.50 -19.18 19.06
N GLY A 579 -10.78 -18.70 20.28
CA GLY A 579 -11.82 -17.70 20.55
C GLY A 579 -11.57 -16.38 19.83
N GLN A 580 -10.33 -15.88 19.76
CA GLN A 580 -9.98 -14.66 19.02
C GLN A 580 -10.31 -14.78 17.53
N PHE A 581 -10.00 -15.91 16.91
CA PHE A 581 -10.34 -16.16 15.50
C PHE A 581 -11.86 -16.25 15.26
N ILE A 582 -12.63 -16.81 16.20
CA ILE A 582 -14.10 -16.80 16.15
C ILE A 582 -14.65 -15.37 16.28
N LYS A 583 -14.14 -14.60 17.25
CA LYS A 583 -14.48 -13.17 17.43
C LYS A 583 -14.24 -12.41 16.13
N MET A 584 -13.10 -12.66 15.50
CA MET A 584 -12.71 -12.01 14.25
C MET A 584 -13.71 -12.27 13.12
N GLN A 585 -14.20 -13.51 12.95
CA GLN A 585 -15.23 -13.82 11.96
C GLN A 585 -16.55 -13.08 12.23
N CYS A 586 -16.95 -12.94 13.50
CA CYS A 586 -18.11 -12.11 13.89
C CYS A 586 -17.92 -10.65 13.49
N GLU A 587 -16.73 -10.09 13.75
CA GLU A 587 -16.40 -8.70 13.45
C GLU A 587 -16.43 -8.41 11.95
N TRP A 588 -15.91 -9.32 11.12
CA TRP A 588 -15.96 -9.19 9.66
C TRP A 588 -17.40 -9.12 9.12
N ILE A 589 -18.29 -9.97 9.62
CA ILE A 589 -19.69 -9.95 9.21
C ILE A 589 -20.40 -8.69 9.74
N SER A 590 -20.10 -8.26 10.96
CA SER A 590 -20.63 -6.98 11.48
C SER A 590 -20.09 -5.76 10.72
N ARG A 591 -18.91 -5.87 10.11
CA ARG A 591 -18.36 -4.82 9.25
C ARG A 591 -19.06 -4.79 7.91
N LEU A 592 -19.40 -5.94 7.31
CA LEU A 592 -20.19 -6.05 6.07
C LEU A 592 -21.58 -5.42 6.21
N LEU A 593 -22.36 -5.88 7.21
CA LEU A 593 -22.94 -5.00 8.22
C LEU A 593 -22.97 -3.48 7.95
N TYR A 594 -22.03 -2.85 8.64
CA TYR A 594 -21.82 -1.43 8.70
C TYR A 594 -21.65 -0.75 7.33
N ILE A 595 -20.95 -1.41 6.39
CA ILE A 595 -20.74 -0.88 5.03
C ILE A 595 -21.92 -1.19 4.08
N LYS A 596 -23.07 -1.64 4.62
CA LYS A 596 -24.31 -1.94 3.90
C LYS A 596 -24.18 -3.03 2.82
N GLU A 597 -23.16 -3.88 2.90
CA GLU A 597 -22.97 -5.06 2.04
C GLU A 597 -23.79 -6.25 2.56
N ASN A 598 -25.09 -6.02 2.72
CA ASN A 598 -26.02 -6.92 3.39
C ASN A 598 -26.11 -8.30 2.71
N ALA A 599 -26.08 -8.35 1.37
CA ALA A 599 -26.13 -9.61 0.61
C ALA A 599 -24.87 -10.47 0.83
N LEU A 600 -23.70 -9.84 0.94
CA LEU A 600 -22.46 -10.53 1.27
C LEU A 600 -22.48 -11.03 2.72
N ALA A 601 -22.95 -10.21 3.66
CA ALA A 601 -23.11 -10.64 5.05
C ALA A 601 -24.01 -11.88 5.15
N GLU A 602 -25.16 -11.90 4.46
CA GLU A 602 -26.07 -13.07 4.45
C GLU A 602 -25.42 -14.32 3.87
N LYS A 603 -24.58 -14.18 2.84
CA LYS A 603 -23.83 -15.29 2.26
C LYS A 603 -22.85 -15.93 3.24
N PHE A 604 -22.21 -15.14 4.11
CA PHE A 604 -21.23 -15.64 5.08
C PHE A 604 -21.84 -16.07 6.42
N ALA A 605 -23.04 -15.62 6.76
CA ALA A 605 -23.73 -15.95 8.02
C ALA A 605 -23.82 -17.47 8.33
N PRO A 606 -24.17 -18.35 7.36
CA PRO A 606 -24.23 -19.79 7.62
C PRO A 606 -22.88 -20.40 7.97
N ARG A 607 -21.77 -19.83 7.45
CA ARG A 607 -20.41 -20.27 7.78
C ARG A 607 -20.11 -19.98 9.25
N LEU A 608 -20.41 -18.76 9.71
CA LEU A 608 -20.27 -18.38 11.12
C LEU A 608 -21.10 -19.29 12.04
N LEU A 609 -22.35 -19.58 11.66
CA LEU A 609 -23.22 -20.44 12.46
C LEU A 609 -22.66 -21.87 12.63
N LYS A 610 -22.03 -22.44 11.60
CA LYS A 610 -21.35 -23.74 11.73
C LYS A 610 -20.24 -23.72 12.78
N LYS A 611 -19.63 -22.55 13.01
CA LYS A 611 -18.55 -22.35 13.98
C LYS A 611 -19.02 -21.95 15.36
N ALA A 612 -20.27 -21.51 15.49
CA ALA A 612 -20.91 -21.27 16.78
C ALA A 612 -20.85 -22.50 17.71
N ALA A 613 -20.81 -23.71 17.16
CA ALA A 613 -20.63 -24.95 17.93
C ALA A 613 -19.30 -24.96 18.71
N TYR A 614 -18.25 -24.31 18.21
CA TYR A 614 -16.96 -24.22 18.90
C TYR A 614 -17.02 -23.33 20.15
N ILE A 615 -17.95 -22.38 20.22
CA ILE A 615 -18.15 -21.51 21.39
C ILE A 615 -18.50 -22.34 22.63
N LEU A 616 -19.22 -23.45 22.46
CA LEU A 616 -19.57 -24.37 23.56
C LEU A 616 -18.36 -25.02 24.22
N TYR A 617 -17.21 -25.05 23.54
CA TYR A 617 -15.97 -25.62 24.05
C TYR A 617 -15.01 -24.56 24.60
N LEU A 618 -15.37 -23.26 24.53
CA LEU A 618 -14.55 -22.19 25.08
C LEU A 618 -14.77 -22.04 26.60
N PRO A 619 -13.73 -21.79 27.39
CA PRO A 619 -13.87 -21.47 28.81
C PRO A 619 -14.65 -20.16 29.00
N LYS A 620 -15.47 -20.08 30.06
CA LYS A 620 -16.24 -18.88 30.40
C LYS A 620 -15.36 -17.62 30.53
N ALA A 621 -14.18 -17.74 31.14
CA ALA A 621 -13.22 -16.63 31.26
C ALA A 621 -12.82 -16.06 29.90
N THR A 622 -12.45 -16.94 28.96
CA THR A 622 -12.13 -16.55 27.57
C THR A 622 -13.28 -15.84 26.87
N ILE A 623 -14.52 -16.30 27.06
CA ILE A 623 -15.70 -15.66 26.45
C ILE A 623 -15.90 -14.23 26.97
N LEU A 624 -15.64 -14.00 28.26
CA LEU A 624 -15.70 -12.69 28.90
C LEU A 624 -14.56 -11.78 28.42
N ASP A 625 -13.32 -12.25 28.46
CA ASP A 625 -12.12 -11.47 28.09
C ASP A 625 -12.16 -11.03 26.63
N LEU A 626 -12.74 -11.87 25.76
CA LEU A 626 -12.92 -11.56 24.35
C LEU A 626 -14.17 -10.71 24.06
N GLU A 627 -15.03 -10.43 25.04
CA GLU A 627 -16.28 -9.69 24.86
C GLU A 627 -17.16 -10.29 23.73
N LEU A 628 -17.18 -11.61 23.60
CA LEU A 628 -17.87 -12.31 22.49
C LEU A 628 -19.37 -12.00 22.46
N LEU A 629 -19.97 -11.77 23.62
CA LEU A 629 -21.37 -11.37 23.73
C LEU A 629 -21.63 -10.02 23.06
N GLU A 630 -20.80 -9.02 23.33
CA GLU A 630 -20.95 -7.69 22.72
C GLU A 630 -20.79 -7.75 21.19
N GLN A 631 -19.86 -8.58 20.70
CA GLN A 631 -19.68 -8.75 19.26
C GLN A 631 -20.85 -9.47 18.59
N ALA A 632 -21.43 -10.47 19.26
CA ALA A 632 -22.64 -11.16 18.79
C ALA A 632 -23.86 -10.22 18.81
N GLU A 633 -23.99 -9.38 19.85
CA GLU A 633 -25.02 -8.35 19.99
C GLU A 633 -24.99 -7.34 18.84
N LYS A 634 -23.81 -6.84 18.46
CA LYS A 634 -23.65 -5.92 17.31
C LYS A 634 -24.26 -6.53 16.03
N GLY A 635 -23.92 -7.78 15.73
CA GLY A 635 -24.49 -8.50 14.58
C GLY A 635 -26.00 -8.74 14.72
N TYR A 636 -26.47 -9.13 15.90
CA TYR A 636 -27.89 -9.33 16.21
C TYR A 636 -28.72 -8.07 15.94
N PHE A 637 -28.35 -6.94 16.55
CA PHE A 637 -29.12 -5.70 16.45
C PHE A 637 -29.08 -5.10 15.04
N VAL A 638 -27.90 -5.05 14.41
CA VAL A 638 -27.80 -4.50 13.04
C VAL A 638 -28.58 -5.37 12.06
N SER A 639 -28.52 -6.71 12.17
CA SER A 639 -29.31 -7.59 11.30
C SER A 639 -30.82 -7.43 11.47
N LEU A 640 -31.28 -7.10 12.68
CA LEU A 640 -32.67 -6.84 12.98
C LEU A 640 -33.12 -5.48 12.42
N ILE A 641 -32.31 -4.43 12.58
CA ILE A 641 -32.59 -3.09 12.05
C ILE A 641 -32.65 -3.13 10.52
N GLU A 642 -31.64 -3.74 9.87
CA GLU A 642 -31.55 -3.87 8.41
C GLU A 642 -32.54 -4.90 7.80
N ARG A 643 -33.38 -5.53 8.62
CA ARG A 643 -34.37 -6.54 8.21
C ARG A 643 -33.79 -7.73 7.46
N LYS A 644 -32.65 -8.25 7.93
CA LYS A 644 -31.92 -9.39 7.32
C LYS A 644 -32.22 -10.70 8.04
N LYS A 645 -33.25 -11.39 7.57
CA LYS A 645 -33.80 -12.62 8.18
C LYS A 645 -32.75 -13.70 8.46
N GLY A 646 -31.92 -14.05 7.48
CA GLY A 646 -30.92 -15.12 7.61
C GLY A 646 -29.78 -14.77 8.58
N LEU A 647 -29.36 -13.51 8.59
CA LEU A 647 -28.36 -13.00 9.53
C LEU A 647 -28.90 -12.95 10.95
N PHE A 648 -30.12 -12.45 11.12
CA PHE A 648 -30.81 -12.43 12.40
C PHE A 648 -30.95 -13.83 13.00
N GLU A 649 -31.35 -14.82 12.20
CA GLU A 649 -31.42 -16.21 12.66
C GLU A 649 -30.03 -16.74 13.08
N SER A 650 -28.98 -16.39 12.36
CA SER A 650 -27.61 -16.85 12.67
C SER A 650 -27.08 -16.19 13.95
N TYR A 651 -27.19 -14.87 14.08
CA TYR A 651 -26.74 -14.14 15.26
C TYR A 651 -27.59 -14.42 16.50
N SER A 652 -28.92 -14.56 16.36
CA SER A 652 -29.76 -14.96 17.51
C SER A 652 -29.33 -16.30 18.11
N LYS A 653 -29.00 -17.29 17.27
CA LYS A 653 -28.44 -18.57 17.74
C LYS A 653 -27.10 -18.37 18.45
N ILE A 654 -26.19 -17.59 17.87
CA ILE A 654 -24.86 -17.34 18.44
C ILE A 654 -24.98 -16.62 19.79
N SER A 655 -25.75 -15.52 19.87
CA SER A 655 -25.96 -14.74 21.09
C SER A 655 -26.55 -15.61 22.20
N ILE A 656 -27.51 -16.48 21.88
CA ILE A 656 -28.10 -17.41 22.85
C ILE A 656 -27.08 -18.46 23.32
N ILE A 657 -26.24 -19.00 22.44
CA ILE A 657 -25.16 -19.92 22.81
C ILE A 657 -24.16 -19.22 23.74
N VAL A 658 -23.72 -18.01 23.41
CA VAL A 658 -22.79 -17.24 24.23
C VAL A 658 -23.39 -16.95 25.62
N MET A 659 -24.65 -16.51 25.65
CA MET A 659 -25.38 -16.25 26.89
C MET A 659 -25.49 -17.50 27.78
N LEU A 660 -25.77 -18.67 27.19
CA LEU A 660 -25.79 -19.94 27.92
C LEU A 660 -24.45 -20.26 28.57
N MET A 661 -23.34 -20.03 27.85
CA MET A 661 -22.00 -20.28 28.38
C MET A 661 -21.62 -19.31 29.52
N LEU A 662 -22.14 -18.08 29.49
CA LEU A 662 -21.92 -17.10 30.56
C LEU A 662 -22.77 -17.38 31.81
N ARG A 663 -23.92 -18.05 31.67
CA ARG A 663 -24.85 -18.34 32.76
C ARG A 663 -24.31 -19.32 33.81
N ASP A 664 -23.39 -20.21 33.44
CA ASP A 664 -22.96 -21.28 34.33
C ASP A 664 -22.09 -20.73 35.49
N LYS A 665 -22.52 -20.99 36.74
CA LYS A 665 -21.86 -20.58 38.00
C LYS A 665 -21.55 -19.08 38.13
N GLU A 666 -22.54 -18.21 38.02
CA GLU A 666 -22.39 -16.78 38.38
C GLU A 666 -22.71 -16.57 39.87
N ASP A 667 -21.68 -16.41 40.70
CA ASP A 667 -21.84 -16.17 42.14
C ASP A 667 -22.30 -14.73 42.43
N ASN A 668 -22.12 -13.82 41.48
CA ASN A 668 -22.57 -12.44 41.57
C ASN A 668 -24.05 -12.31 41.15
N GLN A 669 -24.93 -12.09 42.13
CA GLN A 669 -26.36 -11.92 41.90
C GLN A 669 -26.69 -10.81 40.89
N ASP A 670 -25.95 -9.70 40.87
CA ASP A 670 -26.21 -8.60 39.93
C ASP A 670 -25.92 -9.01 38.47
N ASN A 671 -24.83 -9.75 38.24
CA ASN A 671 -24.49 -10.25 36.91
C ASN A 671 -25.49 -11.32 36.44
N LEU A 672 -25.95 -12.17 37.36
CA LEU A 672 -26.99 -13.15 37.07
C LEU A 672 -28.31 -12.48 36.67
N VAL A 673 -28.71 -11.43 37.39
CA VAL A 673 -29.91 -10.63 37.07
C VAL A 673 -29.78 -9.99 35.68
N ASN A 674 -28.64 -9.38 35.37
CA ASN A 674 -28.39 -8.80 34.04
C ASN A 674 -28.49 -9.86 32.93
N LEU A 675 -27.81 -11.00 33.09
CA LEU A 675 -27.86 -12.11 32.12
C LEU A 675 -29.29 -12.66 31.90
N LEU A 676 -30.12 -12.69 32.94
CA LEU A 676 -31.52 -13.11 32.84
C LEU A 676 -32.41 -12.08 32.14
N ARG A 677 -32.04 -10.81 32.17
CA ARG A 677 -32.80 -9.71 31.58
C ARG A 677 -32.46 -9.46 30.11
N LEU A 678 -31.27 -9.85 29.65
CA LEU A 678 -30.86 -9.75 28.24
C LEU A 678 -31.87 -10.36 27.24
N PRO A 679 -32.42 -11.58 27.45
CA PRO A 679 -33.46 -12.12 26.58
C PRO A 679 -34.70 -11.25 26.47
N VAL A 680 -35.07 -10.56 27.54
CA VAL A 680 -36.21 -9.64 27.55
C VAL A 680 -35.89 -8.45 26.66
N LEU A 681 -34.75 -7.79 26.89
CA LEU A 681 -34.31 -6.62 26.11
C LEU A 681 -34.16 -6.93 24.61
N TRP A 682 -33.57 -8.09 24.27
CA TRP A 682 -33.39 -8.52 22.89
C TRP A 682 -34.71 -8.92 22.23
N GLY A 683 -35.58 -9.60 22.98
CA GLY A 683 -36.91 -10.03 22.53
C GLY A 683 -37.84 -8.86 22.30
N THR A 684 -37.78 -7.85 23.16
CA THR A 684 -38.54 -6.61 23.03
C THR A 684 -38.21 -5.85 21.75
N LEU A 685 -36.94 -5.73 21.38
CA LEU A 685 -36.59 -5.08 20.11
C LEU A 685 -37.06 -5.90 18.91
N ALA A 686 -36.96 -7.23 18.97
CA ALA A 686 -37.47 -8.12 17.93
C ALA A 686 -39.00 -8.06 17.83
N PHE A 687 -39.71 -7.87 18.95
CA PHE A 687 -41.15 -7.64 19.01
C PHE A 687 -41.51 -6.31 18.37
N LEU A 688 -40.87 -5.21 18.76
CA LEU A 688 -41.09 -3.88 18.19
C LEU A 688 -40.95 -3.89 16.66
N VAL A 689 -39.88 -4.51 16.16
CA VAL A 689 -39.63 -4.64 14.73
C VAL A 689 -40.68 -5.53 14.04
N SER A 690 -41.09 -6.63 14.68
CA SER A 690 -42.12 -7.52 14.14
C SER A 690 -43.48 -6.83 14.06
N GLU A 691 -43.81 -6.02 15.06
CA GLU A 691 -45.01 -5.19 15.08
C GLU A 691 -44.95 -4.11 14.00
N LEU A 692 -43.83 -3.40 13.88
CA LEU A 692 -43.66 -2.37 12.84
C LEU A 692 -43.77 -2.93 11.42
N ASP A 693 -43.22 -4.12 11.17
CA ASP A 693 -43.27 -4.76 9.86
C ASP A 693 -44.57 -5.55 9.61
N GLN A 694 -45.41 -5.70 10.63
CA GLN A 694 -46.54 -6.64 10.64
C GLN A 694 -46.14 -8.07 10.24
N ASN A 695 -44.92 -8.47 10.64
CA ASN A 695 -44.33 -9.76 10.29
C ASN A 695 -43.76 -10.43 11.55
N PRO A 696 -44.36 -11.54 12.03
CA PRO A 696 -43.91 -12.20 13.26
C PRO A 696 -42.59 -12.94 13.11
N TYR A 697 -41.92 -12.90 11.95
CA TYR A 697 -40.71 -13.68 11.68
C TYR A 697 -39.60 -13.47 12.73
N TYR A 698 -39.26 -12.22 13.07
CA TYR A 698 -38.14 -11.95 13.98
C TYR A 698 -38.45 -12.42 15.39
N ILE A 699 -39.62 -12.03 15.91
CA ILE A 699 -40.03 -12.45 17.25
C ILE A 699 -40.22 -13.96 17.36
N SER A 700 -40.84 -14.60 16.37
CA SER A 700 -41.02 -16.06 16.36
C SER A 700 -39.69 -16.80 16.27
N THR A 701 -38.74 -16.31 15.47
CA THR A 701 -37.41 -16.90 15.33
C THR A 701 -36.64 -16.78 16.64
N PHE A 702 -36.63 -15.59 17.25
CA PHE A 702 -35.99 -15.35 18.54
C PHE A 702 -36.55 -16.27 19.62
N ILE A 703 -37.88 -16.30 19.78
CA ILE A 703 -38.56 -17.13 20.76
C ILE A 703 -38.28 -18.62 20.52
N LYS A 704 -38.29 -19.09 19.26
CA LYS A 704 -37.96 -20.48 18.95
C LYS A 704 -36.53 -20.87 19.34
N GLN A 705 -35.57 -19.95 19.23
CA GLN A 705 -34.21 -20.23 19.73
C GLN A 705 -34.16 -20.19 21.26
N LEU A 706 -34.88 -19.26 21.88
CA LEU A 706 -34.95 -19.12 23.33
C LEU A 706 -35.65 -20.32 23.98
N GLU A 707 -36.67 -20.91 23.35
CA GLU A 707 -37.35 -22.12 23.83
C GLU A 707 -36.40 -23.32 23.95
N LYS A 708 -35.32 -23.36 23.17
CA LYS A 708 -34.32 -24.44 23.27
C LYS A 708 -33.48 -24.36 24.54
N THR A 709 -33.48 -23.22 25.22
CA THR A 709 -32.65 -22.98 26.42
C THR A 709 -33.43 -23.12 27.72
N TYR A 710 -34.75 -23.07 27.67
CA TYR A 710 -35.63 -23.18 28.83
C TYR A 710 -36.43 -24.49 28.81
N ARG A 711 -36.84 -24.96 29.99
CA ARG A 711 -37.77 -26.09 30.10
C ARG A 711 -39.13 -25.68 29.55
N GLU A 712 -39.80 -26.60 28.87
CA GLU A 712 -41.15 -26.39 28.33
C GLU A 712 -42.11 -25.88 29.41
N GLY A 713 -42.87 -24.82 29.09
CA GLY A 713 -43.87 -24.23 29.98
C GLY A 713 -43.36 -23.22 31.01
N TRP A 714 -42.04 -23.06 31.18
CA TRP A 714 -41.45 -22.12 32.15
C TRP A 714 -41.08 -20.76 31.55
N MET A 715 -41.08 -20.64 30.22
CA MET A 715 -40.58 -19.44 29.52
C MET A 715 -41.33 -18.16 29.90
N ALA A 716 -42.67 -18.17 29.92
CA ALA A 716 -43.45 -16.99 30.29
C ALA A 716 -43.19 -16.54 31.73
N GLN A 717 -43.12 -17.48 32.68
CA GLN A 717 -42.83 -17.17 34.08
C GLN A 717 -41.42 -16.60 34.25
N ILE A 718 -40.43 -17.14 33.53
CA ILE A 718 -39.04 -16.65 33.57
C ILE A 718 -38.94 -15.25 32.97
N ILE A 719 -39.59 -15.00 31.83
CA ILE A 719 -39.58 -13.68 31.17
C ILE A 719 -40.30 -12.63 32.02
N GLU A 720 -41.45 -12.98 32.61
CA GLU A 720 -42.18 -12.13 33.55
C GLU A 720 -41.32 -11.81 34.78
N THR A 721 -40.77 -12.84 35.43
CA THR A 721 -39.89 -12.65 36.59
C THR A 721 -38.68 -11.79 36.21
N ALA A 722 -38.08 -12.01 35.03
CA ALA A 722 -36.91 -11.25 34.58
C ALA A 722 -37.24 -9.78 34.24
N ALA A 723 -38.46 -9.50 33.77
CA ALA A 723 -38.94 -8.14 33.56
C ALA A 723 -39.24 -7.42 34.88
N ASP A 724 -39.75 -8.14 35.88
CA ASP A 724 -40.13 -7.61 37.20
C ASP A 724 -38.95 -7.44 38.17
N LEU A 725 -37.75 -7.91 37.81
CA LEU A 725 -36.51 -7.73 38.59
C LEU A 725 -36.09 -6.25 38.60
N ASN A 726 -36.69 -5.46 39.49
CA ASN A 726 -36.48 -4.00 39.64
C ASN A 726 -35.38 -3.61 40.66
N LEU A 727 -34.45 -4.51 40.99
CA LEU A 727 -33.78 -4.44 42.30
C LEU A 727 -32.52 -3.55 42.42
N THR A 728 -31.96 -2.90 41.38
CA THR A 728 -30.71 -2.10 41.54
C THR A 728 -30.48 -0.97 40.52
N LYS A 729 -29.62 -0.01 40.88
CA LYS A 729 -29.10 1.11 40.05
C LYS A 729 -28.40 0.65 38.75
N ASN A 730 -27.97 -0.61 38.68
CA ASN A 730 -27.34 -1.23 37.51
C ASN A 730 -28.33 -1.52 36.36
N ILE A 731 -29.63 -1.66 36.66
CA ILE A 731 -30.69 -1.93 35.66
C ILE A 731 -30.93 -0.74 34.73
N TYR A 732 -30.90 0.49 35.24
CA TYR A 732 -30.94 1.71 34.41
C TYR A 732 -29.74 1.79 33.47
N ARG A 733 -28.56 1.34 33.91
CA ARG A 733 -27.34 1.30 33.11
C ARG A 733 -27.47 0.34 31.93
N GLU A 734 -28.12 -0.82 32.12
CA GLU A 734 -28.38 -1.77 31.02
C GLU A 734 -29.40 -1.25 30.01
N THR A 735 -30.53 -0.70 30.47
CA THR A 735 -31.51 -0.10 29.55
C THR A 735 -30.89 1.07 28.78
N THR A 736 -30.03 1.86 29.44
CA THR A 736 -29.25 2.94 28.81
C THR A 736 -28.21 2.40 27.80
N ARG A 737 -27.62 1.22 28.04
CA ARG A 737 -26.69 0.57 27.11
C ARG A 737 -27.36 0.24 25.78
N TYR A 738 -28.63 -0.17 25.80
CA TYR A 738 -29.40 -0.52 24.58
C TYR A 738 -30.24 0.62 24.02
N HIS A 739 -30.37 1.74 24.74
CA HIS A 739 -31.18 2.89 24.34
C HIS A 739 -30.90 3.37 22.91
N SER A 740 -29.63 3.36 22.47
CA SER A 740 -29.26 3.76 21.10
C SER A 740 -29.90 2.87 20.02
N TRP A 741 -30.03 1.56 20.27
CA TRP A 741 -30.65 0.62 19.34
C TRP A 741 -32.16 0.83 19.26
N TYR A 742 -32.83 0.99 20.40
CA TYR A 742 -34.25 1.34 20.48
C TYR A 742 -34.53 2.64 19.75
N ARG A 743 -33.76 3.68 20.05
CA ARG A 743 -33.88 5.00 19.43
C ARG A 743 -33.70 4.95 17.92
N THR A 744 -32.84 4.08 17.40
CA THR A 744 -32.67 3.92 15.95
C THR A 744 -33.97 3.45 15.29
N VAL A 745 -34.60 2.40 15.83
CA VAL A 745 -35.88 1.87 15.31
C VAL A 745 -37.03 2.86 15.52
N LEU A 746 -37.10 3.48 16.70
CA LEU A 746 -38.15 4.44 17.05
C LEU A 746 -38.06 5.73 16.21
N ASN A 747 -36.85 6.22 15.92
CA ASN A 747 -36.65 7.35 15.01
C ASN A 747 -37.03 6.99 13.58
N GLU A 748 -36.63 5.81 13.09
CA GLU A 748 -37.03 5.33 11.76
C GLU A 748 -38.56 5.29 11.63
N MET A 749 -39.24 4.75 12.65
CA MET A 749 -40.70 4.77 12.75
C MET A 749 -41.27 6.20 12.71
N ALA A 750 -40.71 7.13 13.49
CA ALA A 750 -41.15 8.53 13.52
C ALA A 750 -40.98 9.25 12.17
N HIS A 751 -39.97 8.86 11.37
CA HIS A 751 -39.72 9.42 10.05
C HIS A 751 -40.57 8.78 8.95
N THR A 752 -40.90 7.50 9.08
CA THR A 752 -41.59 6.72 8.04
C THR A 752 -43.11 6.74 8.20
N LEU A 753 -43.62 6.74 9.43
CA LEU A 753 -45.05 6.71 9.72
C LEU A 753 -45.60 8.12 9.93
N ARG A 754 -46.75 8.39 9.32
CA ARG A 754 -47.50 9.64 9.54
C ARG A 754 -48.24 9.57 10.86
N LYS A 755 -48.40 10.71 11.54
CA LYS A 755 -49.29 10.81 12.69
C LYS A 755 -50.71 11.15 12.24
N THR A 756 -51.69 10.45 12.79
CA THR A 756 -53.13 10.67 12.57
C THR A 756 -53.86 10.76 13.91
N PRO A 757 -54.98 11.48 13.99
CA PRO A 757 -55.77 11.55 15.21
C PRO A 757 -56.40 10.19 15.49
N ILE A 758 -56.02 9.57 16.60
CA ILE A 758 -56.54 8.28 17.05
C ILE A 758 -57.57 8.53 18.14
N ARG A 759 -58.69 7.82 18.04
CA ARG A 759 -59.76 7.86 19.05
C ARG A 759 -59.53 6.72 20.04
N GLU A 760 -59.03 7.03 21.24
CA GLU A 760 -59.04 6.04 22.31
C GLU A 760 -60.46 5.77 22.78
N VAL A 761 -60.75 4.49 23.02
CA VAL A 761 -62.05 4.06 23.54
C VAL A 761 -62.09 4.40 25.03
N GLY A 762 -62.61 5.60 25.37
CA GLY A 762 -62.91 5.95 26.76
C GLY A 762 -62.64 7.40 27.17
N GLU A 763 -61.83 8.17 26.43
CA GLU A 763 -61.51 9.55 26.79
C GLU A 763 -61.95 10.58 25.74
N LEU A 764 -62.42 11.74 26.20
CA LEU A 764 -62.82 12.88 25.37
C LEU A 764 -61.58 13.64 24.91
N GLY A 765 -60.88 13.13 23.89
CA GLY A 765 -59.75 13.81 23.26
C GLY A 765 -59.25 13.07 22.02
N PHE A 766 -58.78 13.81 21.02
CA PHE A 766 -57.98 13.24 19.92
C PHE A 766 -56.52 13.29 20.34
N GLN A 767 -55.87 12.14 20.48
CA GLN A 767 -54.42 12.07 20.62
C GLN A 767 -53.81 11.72 19.25
N GLU A 768 -52.68 12.34 18.90
CA GLU A 768 -51.97 12.03 17.66
C GLU A 768 -51.11 10.77 17.84
N GLY A 769 -51.47 9.69 17.15
CA GLY A 769 -50.71 8.45 17.13
C GLY A 769 -50.24 8.09 15.72
N TYR A 770 -49.42 7.05 15.56
CA TYR A 770 -48.94 6.66 14.23
C TYR A 770 -50.03 5.95 13.42
N ASP A 771 -50.11 6.26 12.13
CA ASP A 771 -51.00 5.59 11.17
C ASP A 771 -50.44 4.20 10.83
N HIS A 772 -50.84 3.20 11.62
CA HIS A 772 -50.30 1.85 11.53
C HIS A 772 -51.35 0.78 11.94
N PRO A 773 -51.38 -0.43 11.36
CA PRO A 773 -52.35 -1.47 11.73
C PRO A 773 -52.24 -1.98 13.18
N SER A 774 -51.03 -1.98 13.75
CA SER A 774 -50.82 -2.36 15.15
C SER A 774 -51.28 -1.26 16.11
N LYS A 775 -52.20 -1.62 17.03
CA LYS A 775 -52.66 -0.73 18.11
C LYS A 775 -51.52 -0.31 19.06
N PHE A 776 -50.52 -1.16 19.22
CA PHE A 776 -49.33 -0.84 20.00
C PHE A 776 -48.51 0.27 19.33
N ILE A 777 -48.21 0.11 18.03
CA ILE A 777 -47.49 1.14 17.24
C ILE A 777 -48.28 2.45 17.17
N GLN A 778 -49.60 2.39 17.03
CA GLN A 778 -50.48 3.56 17.09
C GLN A 778 -50.26 4.38 18.36
N LYS A 779 -50.19 3.71 19.52
CA LYS A 779 -50.02 4.33 20.84
C LYS A 779 -48.60 4.81 21.12
N LEU A 780 -47.58 4.21 20.52
CA LEU A 780 -46.19 4.67 20.65
C LEU A 780 -45.99 6.14 20.20
N GLY A 781 -46.85 6.66 19.33
CA GLY A 781 -46.78 8.06 18.87
C GLY A 781 -47.18 9.12 19.90
N THR A 782 -47.82 8.70 21.00
CA THR A 782 -48.33 9.56 22.07
C THR A 782 -47.41 9.61 23.31
N TRP A 783 -46.34 8.80 23.35
CA TRP A 783 -45.46 8.67 24.52
C TRP A 783 -44.13 9.41 24.33
N GLU A 784 -43.82 10.38 25.20
CA GLU A 784 -42.59 11.19 25.11
C GLU A 784 -41.48 10.78 26.11
N LEU A 785 -41.79 9.99 27.14
CA LEU A 785 -40.85 9.53 28.17
C LEU A 785 -40.98 8.00 28.36
N MET A 786 -39.87 7.27 28.24
CA MET A 786 -39.74 5.83 28.57
C MET A 786 -40.40 4.83 27.59
N ALA A 787 -40.35 5.11 26.29
CA ALA A 787 -40.89 4.22 25.26
C ALA A 787 -40.31 2.78 25.31
N GLU A 788 -39.07 2.61 25.80
CA GLU A 788 -38.43 1.29 25.93
C GLU A 788 -39.11 0.41 26.98
N GLU A 789 -39.54 0.98 28.10
CA GLU A 789 -40.21 0.24 29.18
C GLU A 789 -41.58 -0.27 28.72
N ILE A 790 -42.32 0.58 27.99
CA ILE A 790 -43.63 0.19 27.46
C ILE A 790 -43.49 -0.90 26.39
N CYS A 791 -42.43 -0.83 25.56
CA CYS A 791 -42.11 -1.93 24.65
C CYS A 791 -41.85 -3.24 25.41
N MET A 792 -41.16 -3.18 26.56
CA MET A 792 -40.88 -4.36 27.38
C MET A 792 -42.17 -4.96 27.96
N GLU A 793 -43.05 -4.14 28.53
CA GLU A 793 -44.33 -4.57 29.09
C GLU A 793 -45.20 -5.29 28.03
N GLU A 794 -45.34 -4.69 26.85
CA GLU A 794 -46.13 -5.26 25.74
C GLU A 794 -45.53 -6.55 25.20
N PHE A 795 -44.19 -6.66 25.14
CA PHE A 795 -43.53 -7.91 24.79
C PHE A 795 -43.80 -9.02 25.82
N VAL A 796 -43.74 -8.71 27.12
CA VAL A 796 -44.03 -9.67 28.20
C VAL A 796 -45.49 -10.14 28.10
N GLU A 797 -46.44 -9.21 27.89
CA GLU A 797 -47.85 -9.54 27.72
C GLU A 797 -48.09 -10.42 26.47
N TRP A 798 -47.41 -10.12 25.37
CA TRP A 798 -47.45 -10.93 24.16
C TRP A 798 -46.96 -12.37 24.41
N VAL A 799 -45.86 -12.55 25.14
CA VAL A 799 -45.33 -13.87 25.51
C VAL A 799 -46.33 -14.64 26.37
N LYS A 800 -46.96 -13.99 27.36
CA LYS A 800 -47.99 -14.61 28.22
C LYS A 800 -49.16 -15.13 27.39
N LYS A 801 -49.74 -14.26 26.55
CA LYS A 801 -50.85 -14.61 25.65
C LYS A 801 -50.48 -15.79 24.74
N ARG A 802 -49.26 -15.78 24.19
CA ARG A 802 -48.77 -16.88 23.34
C ARG A 802 -48.72 -18.21 24.09
N GLU A 803 -48.18 -18.25 25.30
CA GLU A 803 -48.09 -19.48 26.09
C GLU A 803 -49.46 -20.00 26.54
N GLU A 804 -50.41 -19.11 26.86
CA GLU A 804 -51.81 -19.49 27.13
C GLU A 804 -52.46 -20.13 25.90
N ILE A 805 -52.27 -19.55 24.71
CA ILE A 805 -52.76 -20.10 23.45
C ILE A 805 -52.12 -21.47 23.18
N LYS A 806 -50.81 -21.62 23.39
CA LYS A 806 -50.12 -22.92 23.24
C LYS A 806 -50.72 -23.99 24.18
N LYS A 807 -50.95 -23.65 25.45
CA LYS A 807 -51.61 -24.54 26.42
C LYS A 807 -53.00 -24.93 25.94
N LEU A 808 -53.82 -23.96 25.52
CA LEU A 808 -55.16 -24.21 25.02
C LEU A 808 -55.17 -25.11 23.78
N VAL A 809 -54.25 -24.88 22.83
CA VAL A 809 -54.08 -25.74 21.64
C VAL A 809 -53.65 -27.15 22.04
N SER A 810 -52.73 -27.31 22.98
CA SER A 810 -52.29 -28.63 23.45
C SER A 810 -53.44 -29.44 24.07
N ILE A 811 -54.31 -28.78 24.86
CA ILE A 811 -55.51 -29.38 25.44
C ILE A 811 -56.49 -29.79 24.34
N LEU A 812 -56.73 -28.91 23.35
CA LEU A 812 -57.61 -29.22 22.23
C LEU A 812 -57.11 -30.38 21.37
N VAL A 813 -55.80 -30.52 21.17
CA VAL A 813 -55.19 -31.65 20.46
C VAL A 813 -55.33 -32.96 21.25
N GLN A 814 -55.13 -32.92 22.57
CA GLN A 814 -55.35 -34.08 23.44
C GLN A 814 -56.81 -34.54 23.45
N VAL A 815 -57.75 -33.59 23.47
CA VAL A 815 -59.20 -33.87 23.41
C VAL A 815 -59.63 -34.34 22.00
N GLY A 816 -58.96 -33.87 20.94
CA GLY A 816 -59.20 -34.29 19.56
C GLY A 816 -58.66 -35.68 19.22
N GLY A 817 -57.54 -36.09 19.83
CA GLY A 817 -56.95 -37.43 19.66
C GLY A 817 -57.66 -38.55 20.40
N GLN A 818 -58.57 -38.24 21.33
CA GLN A 818 -59.43 -39.21 22.03
C GLN A 818 -60.74 -39.53 21.27
N LYS A 819 -60.87 -39.15 20.01
CA LYS A 819 -62.07 -39.40 19.19
C LYS A 819 -61.96 -40.54 18.17
N ASP A 820 -60.82 -41.25 18.11
CA ASP A 820 -60.60 -42.42 17.23
C ASP A 820 -60.32 -43.73 18.00
N GLU A 821 -60.70 -43.83 19.27
CA GLU A 821 -60.98 -45.10 19.98
C GLU A 821 -62.46 -45.19 20.31
#